data_AF-A0A9W9ZF34-F1
#
_entry.id   AF-A0A9W9ZF34-F1
#
_cell.length_a   1.000
_cell.length_b   1.000
_cell.length_c   1.000
_cell.angle_alpha   90.00
_cell.angle_beta   90.00
_cell.angle_gamma   90.00
#
_symmetry.space_group_name_H-M   'P 1'
#
loop_
_entity.id
_entity.type
_entity.pdbx_description
1 polymer ?
#
loop_
_entity_poly.entity_id
_entity_poly.type
_entity_poly.pdbx_seq_one_letter_code
_entity_poly.pdbx_strand_id
1 'polypeptide(L)'
;MFIFGDALNLKSPVFKRFGVQEFAANLHRTLPPEYFSSDGYVRWCPTQTSVPNQHWVNRVWTFLDEETKNVLKETKLLEQEIRSIDAIKEQEIIHIRVILQPLSNWSILPCTETIRVPSSWDQSTSVVVAEHFLVPLRLAGSVLDFTDHDANSRSLVEALRKLSLPEVNYAAILSLDPRYLARKLVASLKTPTSLLKSLEHKMTTNPQALEGKLETSECRTILQYFSDNVASLQESDKNIVRRLPFYQATHGGLVSANSKRVCALPIGIPRKEMEELGIRLHVVFLEGWSNLSPLFEFLEFECVSAVDVYCNFILKYFGAFSTEARLVHLEYIRDAILPMKSSEKQRLLDCLRNTAIVSSGDGTLKKASSYYDPHNDVFSKILSVDKFPPEPFNTQEWLPFLKNIGLICEVSQDLFKTFAMDVAREGATQRTERTDEKSKVLVKHLFSREHVVEEGLLHAVCDVRFVAADPIKQELREIHRPFGEEMNGKTPYIAFKGSVLSEHTKIVWTTAALLPNWANAKKYQYQMTAPGWKSTSDYCNAILAHLQVLTAPTVDLVTFHCQNVSCQLAKENGSDVTSSQQCTRVSVMTNVYRFLQAKAVSSAVAKERLEHTPCVLVENGQRFCFAKQVVMELYKNLEIKPFLYGMPAELSEFATLFKYLGCSPSVTPSHYAMVLDMLHGQCKTNRLEPNEVRSALGAVKGLFEILQDTSEAKHDMSALYLPATSPFSSSFDGIVPPIVLTKATELIFDDAPHYHGRVKDFDLPFVVDLKRANVSCKANANYKELIMLLPPAVRPQMMSCVIEEKFADSKDNTERFDVGAASSLKKQLHSEQFYRGIVRLIRHANQDGSLDESVVTTVRSSLQSIVFLGMSKIITHLVHNGIVISGSEHEVPYFLQKVSESGQEIWKVYVSVVDDVEEAMSTIALTLSQVIAEACRGLLRGTTMYIPEMLRSQPGKICSLLDKMKIRQDDSYDAEKGDFYPAPGSFIPIVEHHLLNPAFEAFTPGEYVGYELDDPSLELLEGDATYIYAVIIEEVTSDNASLLTRSYKINIGDDKEPKIVEATYLYKFHRLQEITSSALALSDQQGNSRCTTDKQKIFDEISRTLEEAWRLPEDKRRNVIKRLFLQWHPDKNPGNEEFCTDVFQHIKNEIERLERGGSQRPQSWSSDRWNCQGSYGAFYGFWGTRARRYNSQRQEYRDSYFRHYGSCGHGTRSWYVPPSFCTTNPHHERQDAGSDKLKPTWQLLITTFLP
;
A
#
# COMPACT_ATOMS: atom_id res chain seq x y z
N MET A 1 68.35 -59.32 -120.85
CA MET A 1 69.72 -59.59 -121.32
C MET A 1 69.95 -61.07 -121.09
N PHE A 2 69.58 -61.94 -122.05
CA PHE A 2 69.66 -63.40 -121.90
C PHE A 2 70.31 -63.96 -123.17
N ILE A 3 71.65 -63.94 -123.21
CA ILE A 3 72.42 -64.67 -124.24
C ILE A 3 72.91 -66.01 -123.68
N PHE A 4 72.91 -66.19 -122.35
CA PHE A 4 73.31 -67.44 -121.69
C PHE A 4 72.31 -67.76 -120.56
N GLY A 5 71.18 -68.38 -120.91
CA GLY A 5 70.06 -68.64 -120.00
C GLY A 5 70.02 -70.03 -119.37
N ASP A 6 71.13 -70.78 -119.36
CA ASP A 6 71.16 -72.14 -118.83
C ASP A 6 71.66 -72.17 -117.38
N ALA A 7 70.91 -72.86 -116.50
CA ALA A 7 71.19 -72.92 -115.05
C ALA A 7 72.57 -73.54 -114.70
N LEU A 8 73.20 -74.23 -115.65
CA LEU A 8 74.55 -74.79 -115.54
C LEU A 8 75.66 -73.75 -115.71
N ASN A 9 75.40 -72.61 -116.36
CA ASN A 9 76.39 -71.56 -116.62
C ASN A 9 76.63 -70.62 -115.43
N LEU A 10 75.77 -70.68 -114.40
CA LEU A 10 75.90 -69.90 -113.16
C LEU A 10 77.00 -70.40 -112.21
N LYS A 11 77.67 -71.52 -112.53
CA LYS A 11 78.79 -72.09 -111.75
C LYS A 11 80.14 -72.15 -112.51
N SER A 12 80.25 -71.48 -113.66
CA SER A 12 81.49 -71.45 -114.46
C SER A 12 82.50 -70.43 -113.89
N PRO A 13 83.79 -70.77 -113.71
CA PRO A 13 84.82 -69.86 -113.21
C PRO A 13 85.17 -68.71 -114.16
N VAL A 14 84.68 -68.74 -115.41
CA VAL A 14 84.99 -67.73 -116.44
C VAL A 14 83.96 -66.60 -116.49
N PHE A 15 82.73 -66.84 -116.03
CA PHE A 15 81.66 -65.85 -116.04
C PHE A 15 81.30 -65.43 -114.62
N LYS A 16 81.51 -64.14 -114.29
CA LYS A 16 81.02 -63.57 -113.03
C LYS A 16 79.53 -63.21 -113.19
N ARG A 17 78.68 -63.63 -112.25
CA ARG A 17 77.29 -63.19 -112.20
C ARG A 17 77.25 -61.67 -112.03
N PHE A 18 76.49 -60.99 -112.88
CA PHE A 18 76.25 -59.55 -112.76
C PHE A 18 75.13 -59.31 -111.73
N GLY A 19 75.51 -59.05 -110.48
CA GLY A 19 74.58 -58.82 -109.37
C GLY A 19 74.49 -57.36 -108.94
N VAL A 20 73.80 -57.10 -107.83
CA VAL A 20 73.57 -55.75 -107.29
C VAL A 20 74.88 -55.00 -106.98
N GLN A 21 75.91 -55.70 -106.48
CA GLN A 21 77.23 -55.13 -106.18
C GLN A 21 77.92 -54.62 -107.45
N GLU A 22 77.97 -55.46 -108.50
CA GLU A 22 78.56 -55.10 -109.79
C GLU A 22 77.77 -53.98 -110.47
N PHE A 23 76.44 -54.01 -110.37
CA PHE A 23 75.57 -52.97 -110.89
C PHE A 23 75.86 -51.62 -110.20
N ALA A 24 75.87 -51.58 -108.86
CA ALA A 24 76.19 -50.39 -108.08
C ALA A 24 77.59 -49.83 -108.42
N ALA A 25 78.59 -50.69 -108.56
CA ALA A 25 79.95 -50.28 -108.90
C ALA A 25 80.08 -49.65 -110.29
N ASN A 26 79.15 -49.93 -111.21
CA ASN A 26 79.16 -49.40 -112.58
C ASN A 26 78.19 -48.23 -112.81
N LEU A 27 77.32 -47.89 -111.85
CA LEU A 27 76.33 -46.81 -112.02
C LEU A 27 76.96 -45.45 -112.33
N HIS A 28 78.13 -45.13 -111.77
CA HIS A 28 78.87 -43.88 -112.04
C HIS A 28 79.28 -43.70 -113.50
N ARG A 29 79.29 -44.78 -114.30
CA ARG A 29 79.55 -44.74 -115.74
C ARG A 29 78.31 -44.42 -116.56
N THR A 30 77.13 -44.57 -115.97
CA THR A 30 75.83 -44.47 -116.65
C THR A 30 75.00 -43.28 -116.16
N LEU A 31 75.16 -42.90 -114.89
CA LEU A 31 74.47 -41.77 -114.25
C LEU A 31 75.46 -40.66 -113.89
N PRO A 32 75.07 -39.39 -114.04
CA PRO A 32 75.85 -38.26 -113.53
C PRO A 32 76.08 -38.35 -112.00
N PRO A 33 77.15 -37.71 -111.46
CA PRO A 33 77.48 -37.73 -110.04
C PRO A 33 76.37 -37.20 -109.11
N GLU A 34 75.48 -36.33 -109.61
CA GLU A 34 74.36 -35.77 -108.86
C GLU A 34 73.34 -36.83 -108.38
N TYR A 35 73.28 -37.98 -109.06
CA TYR A 35 72.46 -39.13 -108.65
C TYR A 35 73.11 -39.99 -107.56
N PHE A 36 74.33 -39.66 -107.12
CA PHE A 36 74.97 -40.26 -105.95
C PHE A 36 74.95 -39.26 -104.80
N SER A 37 73.90 -39.32 -103.97
CA SER A 37 73.68 -38.39 -102.86
C SER A 37 73.28 -39.14 -101.59
N SER A 38 73.86 -38.72 -100.48
CA SER A 38 73.50 -39.23 -99.16
C SER A 38 72.21 -38.61 -98.62
N ASP A 39 71.93 -37.34 -98.94
CA ASP A 39 71.05 -36.52 -98.10
C ASP A 39 70.00 -35.69 -98.87
N GLY A 40 69.90 -35.83 -100.19
CA GLY A 40 68.99 -35.01 -101.01
C GLY A 40 68.27 -35.74 -102.13
N TYR A 41 67.08 -35.23 -102.50
CA TYR A 41 66.29 -35.73 -103.63
C TYR A 41 66.78 -35.10 -104.94
N VAL A 42 66.87 -35.90 -105.99
CA VAL A 42 67.33 -35.43 -107.30
C VAL A 42 66.12 -35.24 -108.20
N ARG A 43 65.92 -34.01 -108.73
CA ARG A 43 64.81 -33.73 -109.65
C ARG A 43 64.95 -34.61 -110.89
N TRP A 44 63.85 -35.22 -111.32
CA TRP A 44 63.83 -36.20 -112.38
C TRP A 44 62.66 -35.93 -113.33
N CYS A 45 62.87 -36.11 -114.63
CA CYS A 45 61.81 -35.99 -115.62
C CYS A 45 61.60 -37.36 -116.29
N PRO A 46 60.44 -38.03 -116.08
CA PRO A 46 60.20 -39.36 -116.65
C PRO A 46 60.29 -39.43 -118.17
N THR A 47 59.92 -38.34 -118.85
CA THR A 47 59.88 -38.21 -120.32
C THR A 47 61.20 -37.74 -120.93
N GLN A 48 62.25 -37.51 -120.13
CA GLN A 48 63.54 -37.08 -120.66
C GLN A 48 64.17 -38.14 -121.57
N THR A 49 64.95 -37.70 -122.55
CA THR A 49 65.61 -38.62 -123.51
C THR A 49 66.83 -39.29 -122.89
N SER A 50 67.58 -38.57 -122.05
CA SER A 50 68.77 -39.06 -121.36
C SER A 50 68.45 -40.05 -120.24
N VAL A 51 69.37 -40.98 -119.98
CA VAL A 51 69.30 -41.84 -118.79
C VAL A 51 69.64 -40.99 -117.55
N PRO A 52 68.86 -41.07 -116.45
CA PRO A 52 67.77 -42.03 -116.20
C PRO A 52 66.42 -41.56 -116.74
N ASN A 53 65.86 -42.23 -117.76
CA ASN A 53 64.48 -42.02 -118.23
C ASN A 53 63.54 -43.11 -117.67
N GLN A 54 62.22 -42.98 -117.88
CA GLN A 54 61.24 -43.94 -117.37
C GLN A 54 61.55 -45.40 -117.78
N HIS A 55 61.98 -45.63 -119.02
CA HIS A 55 62.34 -46.96 -119.49
C HIS A 55 63.54 -47.53 -118.72
N TRP A 56 64.57 -46.72 -118.47
CA TRP A 56 65.72 -47.12 -117.68
C TRP A 56 65.33 -47.47 -116.25
N VAL A 57 64.56 -46.61 -115.57
CA VAL A 57 64.10 -46.85 -114.19
C VAL A 57 63.32 -48.16 -114.11
N ASN A 58 62.39 -48.40 -115.03
CA ASN A 58 61.64 -49.65 -115.08
C ASN A 58 62.53 -50.89 -115.24
N ARG A 59 63.55 -50.83 -116.10
CA ARG A 59 64.51 -51.93 -116.30
C ARG A 59 65.36 -52.19 -115.07
N VAL A 60 65.80 -51.14 -114.39
CA VAL A 60 66.57 -51.25 -113.14
C VAL A 60 65.73 -51.93 -112.07
N TRP A 61 64.50 -51.47 -111.83
CA TRP A 61 63.62 -52.08 -110.84
C TRP A 61 63.24 -53.53 -111.19
N THR A 62 63.09 -53.87 -112.48
CA THR A 62 62.92 -55.27 -112.92
C THR A 62 64.13 -56.13 -112.57
N PHE A 63 65.34 -55.61 -112.80
CA PHE A 63 66.58 -56.30 -112.44
C PHE A 63 66.73 -56.48 -110.92
N LEU A 64 66.44 -55.44 -110.13
CA LEU A 64 66.52 -55.52 -108.67
C LEU A 64 65.51 -56.52 -108.09
N ASP A 65 64.32 -56.61 -108.67
CA ASP A 65 63.31 -57.61 -108.33
C ASP A 65 63.77 -59.04 -108.65
N GLU A 66 64.35 -59.28 -109.84
CA GLU A 66 64.94 -60.58 -110.20
C GLU A 66 66.08 -60.99 -109.25
N GLU A 67 66.97 -60.07 -108.90
CA GLU A 67 68.10 -60.34 -108.01
C GLU A 67 67.66 -60.60 -106.56
N THR A 68 66.61 -59.90 -106.08
CA THR A 68 66.08 -60.09 -104.72
C THR A 68 65.19 -61.33 -104.60
N LYS A 69 64.42 -61.71 -105.63
CA LYS A 69 63.55 -62.91 -105.64
C LYS A 69 64.30 -64.22 -105.44
N ASN A 70 65.51 -64.33 -106.00
CA ASN A 70 66.31 -65.54 -105.88
C ASN A 70 66.83 -65.76 -104.46
N VAL A 71 67.16 -64.68 -103.74
CA VAL A 71 67.58 -64.74 -102.34
C VAL A 71 66.38 -64.86 -101.40
N LEU A 72 65.24 -64.25 -101.74
CA LEU A 72 64.00 -64.39 -100.98
C LEU A 72 63.47 -65.83 -100.93
N LYS A 73 63.70 -66.62 -102.00
CA LYS A 73 63.42 -68.06 -102.03
C LYS A 73 64.27 -68.86 -101.02
N GLU A 74 65.49 -68.41 -100.73
CA GLU A 74 66.35 -69.04 -99.71
C GLU A 74 65.87 -68.70 -98.29
N THR A 75 65.39 -67.47 -98.06
CA THR A 75 64.75 -67.11 -96.77
C THR A 75 63.39 -67.79 -96.52
N LYS A 76 62.64 -68.17 -97.57
CA LYS A 76 61.42 -68.97 -97.41
C LYS A 76 61.68 -70.36 -96.83
N LEU A 77 62.90 -70.90 -97.00
CA LEU A 77 63.30 -72.15 -96.36
C LEU A 77 63.54 -71.99 -94.85
N LEU A 78 63.73 -70.75 -94.35
CA LEU A 78 63.86 -70.41 -92.92
C LEU A 78 62.51 -70.16 -92.23
N GLU A 79 61.38 -70.24 -92.94
CA GLU A 79 60.01 -70.05 -92.38
C GLU A 79 59.67 -71.04 -91.25
N GLN A 80 60.43 -72.13 -91.09
CA GLN A 80 60.16 -73.18 -90.12
C GLN A 80 60.46 -72.80 -88.65
N GLU A 81 61.15 -71.68 -88.37
CA GLU A 81 61.55 -71.30 -86.99
C GLU A 81 60.90 -70.02 -86.44
N ILE A 82 60.15 -69.25 -87.24
CA ILE A 82 59.62 -67.93 -86.84
C ILE A 82 58.10 -68.00 -86.58
N ARG A 83 57.66 -67.61 -85.37
CA ARG A 83 56.29 -67.84 -84.88
C ARG A 83 55.23 -66.77 -85.27
N SER A 84 55.56 -65.74 -86.05
CA SER A 84 54.55 -64.77 -86.53
C SER A 84 54.81 -64.32 -87.97
N ILE A 85 53.72 -64.15 -88.73
CA ILE A 85 53.74 -63.70 -90.14
C ILE A 85 54.40 -62.31 -90.27
N ASP A 86 54.27 -61.45 -89.26
CA ASP A 86 54.85 -60.11 -89.30
C ASP A 86 56.35 -60.09 -88.99
N ALA A 87 56.85 -60.97 -88.11
CA ALA A 87 58.29 -61.15 -87.92
C ALA A 87 58.97 -61.70 -89.18
N ILE A 88 58.27 -62.57 -89.94
CA ILE A 88 58.75 -63.05 -91.25
C ILE A 88 58.87 -61.89 -92.25
N LYS A 89 57.83 -61.03 -92.36
CA LYS A 89 57.87 -59.86 -93.25
C LYS A 89 58.96 -58.86 -92.86
N GLU A 90 59.21 -58.65 -91.57
CA GLU A 90 60.26 -57.75 -91.10
C GLU A 90 61.65 -58.31 -91.43
N GLN A 91 61.86 -59.61 -91.23
CA GLN A 91 63.10 -60.30 -91.60
C GLN A 91 63.33 -60.31 -93.12
N GLU A 92 62.28 -60.46 -93.93
CA GLU A 92 62.35 -60.28 -95.39
C GLU A 92 62.85 -58.87 -95.76
N ILE A 93 62.30 -57.82 -95.14
CA ILE A 93 62.68 -56.43 -95.40
C ILE A 93 64.15 -56.19 -95.02
N ILE A 94 64.61 -56.74 -93.89
CA ILE A 94 66.02 -56.65 -93.46
C ILE A 94 66.94 -57.25 -94.52
N HIS A 95 66.66 -58.46 -95.00
CA HIS A 95 67.49 -59.12 -96.03
C HIS A 95 67.48 -58.35 -97.36
N ILE A 96 66.32 -57.87 -97.81
CA ILE A 96 66.23 -57.02 -99.02
C ILE A 96 67.12 -55.78 -98.86
N ARG A 97 67.07 -55.11 -97.69
CA ARG A 97 67.91 -53.93 -97.42
C ARG A 97 69.41 -54.25 -97.43
N VAL A 98 69.80 -55.42 -96.94
CA VAL A 98 71.21 -55.88 -96.99
C VAL A 98 71.66 -56.09 -98.43
N ILE A 99 70.85 -56.74 -99.27
CA ILE A 99 71.18 -56.98 -100.69
C ILE A 99 71.32 -55.66 -101.44
N LEU A 100 70.42 -54.71 -101.19
CA LEU A 100 70.39 -53.41 -101.85
C LEU A 100 71.31 -52.37 -101.20
N GLN A 101 72.01 -52.71 -100.11
CA GLN A 101 72.92 -51.82 -99.40
C GLN A 101 73.99 -51.16 -100.31
N PRO A 102 74.57 -51.82 -101.32
CA PRO A 102 75.52 -51.18 -102.24
C PRO A 102 74.92 -50.01 -103.04
N LEU A 103 73.59 -49.98 -103.18
CA LEU A 103 72.82 -48.95 -103.87
C LEU A 103 72.29 -47.85 -102.95
N SER A 104 72.62 -47.86 -101.64
CA SER A 104 72.01 -46.99 -100.63
C SER A 104 72.08 -45.49 -100.95
N ASN A 105 73.20 -45.03 -101.50
CA ASN A 105 73.45 -43.62 -101.81
C ASN A 105 73.06 -43.25 -103.26
N TRP A 106 72.54 -44.22 -104.03
CA TRP A 106 72.12 -43.99 -105.41
C TRP A 106 70.65 -43.59 -105.46
N SER A 107 70.38 -42.43 -106.06
CA SER A 107 69.06 -41.87 -106.35
C SER A 107 68.41 -42.62 -107.50
N ILE A 108 67.75 -43.73 -107.18
CA ILE A 108 67.12 -44.62 -108.17
C ILE A 108 65.65 -44.96 -107.86
N LEU A 109 65.14 -44.56 -106.69
CA LEU A 109 63.73 -44.75 -106.34
C LEU A 109 62.88 -43.63 -106.95
N PRO A 110 61.97 -43.93 -107.91
CA PRO A 110 61.14 -42.91 -108.52
C PRO A 110 60.03 -42.46 -107.58
N CYS A 111 59.98 -41.16 -107.33
CA CYS A 111 59.02 -40.53 -106.43
C CYS A 111 58.34 -39.34 -107.11
N THR A 112 57.19 -38.96 -106.57
CA THR A 112 56.45 -37.77 -106.96
C THR A 112 56.08 -36.99 -105.71
N GLU A 113 56.27 -35.67 -105.72
CA GLU A 113 55.61 -34.78 -104.76
C GLU A 113 54.50 -34.04 -105.48
N THR A 114 53.30 -34.04 -104.89
CA THR A 114 52.18 -33.22 -105.38
C THR A 114 52.26 -31.85 -104.71
N ILE A 115 52.44 -30.81 -105.51
CA ILE A 115 52.54 -29.42 -105.07
C ILE A 115 51.32 -28.68 -105.59
N ARG A 116 50.61 -27.97 -104.72
CA ARG A 116 49.52 -27.09 -105.11
C ARG A 116 50.08 -25.69 -105.32
N VAL A 117 50.02 -25.20 -106.56
CA VAL A 117 50.45 -23.85 -106.92
C VAL A 117 49.19 -22.99 -107.14
N PRO A 118 49.12 -21.75 -106.63
CA PRO A 118 48.02 -20.85 -106.95
C PRO A 118 47.92 -20.63 -108.47
N SER A 119 46.72 -20.72 -109.04
CA SER A 119 46.50 -20.42 -110.46
C SER A 119 46.87 -18.97 -110.74
N SER A 120 47.62 -18.72 -111.82
CA SER A 120 48.01 -17.36 -112.23
C SER A 120 46.84 -16.52 -112.73
N TRP A 121 45.66 -17.11 -112.91
CA TRP A 121 44.47 -16.46 -113.47
C TRP A 121 43.36 -16.25 -112.44
N ASP A 122 43.41 -16.97 -111.30
CA ASP A 122 42.42 -16.88 -110.22
C ASP A 122 43.02 -17.39 -108.89
N GLN A 123 43.22 -16.50 -107.92
CA GLN A 123 43.81 -16.84 -106.62
C GLN A 123 42.96 -17.83 -105.80
N SER A 124 41.70 -18.07 -106.18
CA SER A 124 40.81 -19.02 -105.52
C SER A 124 40.92 -20.46 -106.06
N THR A 125 41.60 -20.69 -107.19
CA THR A 125 41.81 -22.03 -107.74
C THR A 125 43.29 -22.44 -107.65
N SER A 126 43.56 -23.63 -107.11
CA SER A 126 44.92 -24.18 -107.02
C SER A 126 45.12 -25.26 -108.08
N VAL A 127 46.20 -25.13 -108.85
CA VAL A 127 46.61 -26.13 -109.84
C VAL A 127 47.53 -27.14 -109.15
N VAL A 128 47.22 -28.43 -109.28
CA VAL A 128 48.08 -29.51 -108.78
C VAL A 128 49.17 -29.78 -109.80
N VAL A 129 50.41 -29.47 -109.44
CA VAL A 129 51.60 -29.79 -110.23
C VAL A 129 52.32 -30.96 -109.55
N ALA A 130 52.58 -32.01 -110.32
CA ALA A 130 53.39 -33.15 -109.87
C ALA A 130 54.86 -32.88 -110.22
N GLU A 131 55.73 -32.85 -109.22
CA GLU A 131 57.17 -32.85 -109.42
C GLU A 131 57.72 -34.25 -109.18
N HIS A 132 58.54 -34.74 -110.11
CA HIS A 132 59.12 -36.07 -110.02
C HIS A 132 60.58 -36.00 -109.55
N PHE A 133 60.96 -36.97 -108.73
CA PHE A 133 62.28 -37.06 -108.14
C PHE A 133 62.79 -38.50 -108.19
N LEU A 134 64.11 -38.65 -108.16
CA LEU A 134 64.76 -39.89 -107.80
C LEU A 134 65.37 -39.74 -106.40
N VAL A 135 64.97 -40.64 -105.51
CA VAL A 135 65.35 -40.62 -104.09
C VAL A 135 66.43 -41.68 -103.83
N PRO A 136 67.49 -41.35 -103.06
CA PRO A 136 68.47 -42.34 -102.61
C PRO A 136 67.80 -43.49 -101.86
N LEU A 137 68.20 -44.74 -102.14
CA LEU A 137 67.57 -45.90 -101.48
C LEU A 137 67.68 -45.88 -99.95
N ARG A 138 68.69 -45.24 -99.38
CA ARG A 138 68.81 -45.04 -97.91
C ARG A 138 67.70 -44.17 -97.33
N LEU A 139 67.14 -43.27 -98.14
CA LEU A 139 66.01 -42.42 -97.81
C LEU A 139 64.68 -43.04 -98.28
N ALA A 140 64.64 -44.30 -98.72
CA ALA A 140 63.39 -44.94 -99.12
C ALA A 140 62.33 -44.88 -98.01
N GLY A 141 62.74 -44.98 -96.74
CA GLY A 141 61.86 -44.85 -95.59
C GLY A 141 61.27 -43.44 -95.33
N SER A 142 61.70 -42.40 -96.05
CA SER A 142 61.05 -41.08 -96.02
C SER A 142 60.01 -40.90 -97.13
N VAL A 143 59.89 -41.87 -98.05
CA VAL A 143 58.91 -41.89 -99.14
C VAL A 143 57.71 -42.73 -98.74
N LEU A 144 56.50 -42.33 -99.12
CA LEU A 144 55.26 -43.01 -98.77
C LEU A 144 54.68 -43.85 -99.91
N ASP A 145 54.07 -44.97 -99.55
CA ASP A 145 53.16 -45.70 -100.41
C ASP A 145 51.70 -45.32 -100.14
N PHE A 146 51.10 -44.55 -101.05
CA PHE A 146 49.67 -44.23 -101.01
C PHE A 146 48.78 -45.21 -101.78
N THR A 147 49.32 -46.32 -102.31
CA THR A 147 48.53 -47.28 -103.10
C THR A 147 47.87 -48.39 -102.27
N ASP A 148 48.30 -48.58 -101.02
CA ASP A 148 47.79 -49.59 -100.07
C ASP A 148 46.88 -48.94 -99.00
N HIS A 149 45.95 -48.09 -99.44
CA HIS A 149 44.95 -47.44 -98.57
C HIS A 149 43.59 -48.14 -98.69
N ASP A 150 42.88 -48.28 -97.57
CA ASP A 150 41.48 -48.70 -97.54
C ASP A 150 40.54 -47.50 -97.72
N ALA A 151 39.22 -47.76 -97.87
CA ALA A 151 38.23 -46.69 -98.04
C ALA A 151 38.24 -45.66 -96.89
N ASN A 152 38.66 -46.08 -95.68
CA ASN A 152 38.73 -45.24 -94.49
C ASN A 152 39.97 -44.33 -94.46
N SER A 153 41.06 -44.71 -95.15
CA SER A 153 42.32 -43.94 -95.18
C SER A 153 42.39 -42.91 -96.31
N ARG A 154 41.34 -42.73 -97.12
CA ARG A 154 41.33 -41.80 -98.27
C ARG A 154 41.54 -40.34 -97.84
N SER A 155 40.85 -39.89 -96.78
CA SER A 155 40.99 -38.53 -96.25
C SER A 155 42.39 -38.27 -95.66
N LEU A 156 42.98 -39.29 -95.03
CA LEU A 156 44.36 -39.23 -94.54
C LEU A 156 45.35 -39.06 -95.69
N VAL A 157 45.21 -39.85 -96.76
CA VAL A 157 46.07 -39.74 -97.96
C VAL A 157 45.96 -38.35 -98.60
N GLU A 158 44.75 -37.81 -98.70
CA GLU A 158 44.52 -36.46 -99.24
C GLU A 158 45.19 -35.37 -98.40
N ALA A 159 45.09 -35.46 -97.07
CA ALA A 159 45.79 -34.56 -96.14
C ALA A 159 47.32 -34.70 -96.27
N LEU A 160 47.86 -35.91 -96.31
CA LEU A 160 49.29 -36.16 -96.45
C LEU A 160 49.86 -35.66 -97.80
N ARG A 161 49.09 -35.76 -98.90
CA ARG A 161 49.48 -35.18 -100.20
C ARG A 161 49.54 -33.65 -100.17
N LYS A 162 48.64 -32.97 -99.43
CA LYS A 162 48.70 -31.50 -99.25
C LYS A 162 50.00 -31.05 -98.55
N LEU A 163 50.61 -31.90 -97.74
CA LEU A 163 51.91 -31.63 -97.12
C LEU A 163 53.10 -31.73 -98.11
N SER A 164 52.84 -32.15 -99.35
CA SER A 164 53.85 -32.44 -100.37
C SER A 164 54.89 -33.45 -99.89
N LEU A 165 54.41 -34.53 -99.27
CA LEU A 165 55.26 -35.68 -98.94
C LEU A 165 55.57 -36.48 -100.21
N PRO A 166 56.79 -37.01 -100.34
CA PRO A 166 57.18 -37.80 -101.51
C PRO A 166 56.44 -39.14 -101.50
N GLU A 167 55.67 -39.42 -102.55
CA GLU A 167 55.03 -40.72 -102.78
C GLU A 167 55.76 -41.51 -103.88
N VAL A 168 55.74 -42.83 -103.83
CA VAL A 168 56.35 -43.65 -104.89
C VAL A 168 55.63 -43.46 -106.23
N ASN A 169 56.39 -43.15 -107.28
CA ASN A 169 55.87 -43.03 -108.63
C ASN A 169 55.77 -44.41 -109.31
N TYR A 170 54.70 -45.15 -109.03
CA TYR A 170 54.47 -46.46 -109.66
C TYR A 170 54.21 -46.40 -111.17
N ALA A 171 53.90 -45.23 -111.75
CA ALA A 171 53.82 -45.11 -113.21
C ALA A 171 55.21 -45.31 -113.85
N ALA A 172 56.29 -45.03 -113.11
CA ALA A 172 57.66 -45.29 -113.54
C ALA A 172 58.06 -46.78 -113.48
N ILE A 173 57.33 -47.60 -112.72
CA ILE A 173 57.58 -49.02 -112.52
C ILE A 173 56.41 -49.80 -113.14
N LEU A 174 56.54 -50.22 -114.40
CA LEU A 174 55.41 -50.68 -115.20
C LEU A 174 54.90 -52.08 -114.81
N SER A 175 55.79 -52.98 -114.36
CA SER A 175 55.46 -54.36 -114.00
C SER A 175 54.97 -54.50 -112.55
N LEU A 176 54.07 -55.45 -112.26
CA LEU A 176 53.50 -55.66 -110.93
C LEU A 176 54.52 -56.13 -109.89
N ASP A 177 55.44 -57.04 -110.25
CA ASP A 177 56.38 -57.62 -109.28
C ASP A 177 57.39 -56.60 -108.73
N PRO A 178 58.05 -55.74 -109.56
CA PRO A 178 58.96 -54.73 -109.02
C PRO A 178 58.28 -53.65 -108.17
N ARG A 179 56.95 -53.44 -108.32
CA ARG A 179 56.19 -52.57 -107.42
C ARG A 179 56.13 -53.16 -106.02
N TYR A 180 56.02 -54.49 -105.90
CA TYR A 180 56.04 -55.17 -104.60
C TYR A 180 57.37 -54.96 -103.87
N LEU A 181 58.50 -55.03 -104.59
CA LEU A 181 59.82 -54.71 -104.04
C LEU A 181 59.90 -53.26 -103.54
N ALA A 182 59.43 -52.29 -104.34
CA ALA A 182 59.42 -50.88 -103.94
C ALA A 182 58.57 -50.66 -102.67
N ARG A 183 57.38 -51.29 -102.57
CA ARG A 183 56.48 -51.23 -101.41
C ARG A 183 57.15 -51.68 -100.10
N LYS A 184 58.02 -52.68 -100.14
CA LYS A 184 58.73 -53.21 -98.96
C LYS A 184 59.83 -52.27 -98.44
N LEU A 185 60.28 -51.32 -99.26
CA LEU A 185 61.38 -50.42 -98.92
C LEU A 185 60.90 -49.06 -98.38
N VAL A 186 59.72 -48.63 -98.82
CA VAL A 186 59.15 -47.31 -98.51
C VAL A 186 58.28 -47.33 -97.26
N ALA A 187 58.00 -46.14 -96.70
CA ALA A 187 57.07 -45.99 -95.58
C ALA A 187 55.65 -46.36 -95.99
N SER A 188 54.95 -47.04 -95.08
CA SER A 188 53.58 -47.53 -95.28
C SER A 188 52.63 -46.86 -94.30
N LEU A 189 51.41 -46.58 -94.76
CA LEU A 189 50.31 -46.13 -93.90
C LEU A 189 49.84 -47.22 -92.90
N LYS A 190 50.30 -48.46 -93.02
CA LYS A 190 50.06 -49.51 -92.02
C LYS A 190 51.04 -49.45 -90.85
N THR A 191 52.09 -48.62 -90.95
CA THR A 191 53.15 -48.52 -89.95
C THR A 191 53.35 -47.05 -89.55
N PRO A 192 52.69 -46.58 -88.48
CA PRO A 192 52.70 -45.16 -88.09
C PRO A 192 54.10 -44.57 -87.85
N THR A 193 55.02 -45.33 -87.25
CA THR A 193 56.42 -44.89 -87.07
C THR A 193 57.12 -44.61 -88.39
N SER A 194 56.79 -45.31 -89.47
CA SER A 194 57.35 -45.04 -90.80
C SER A 194 56.79 -43.76 -91.41
N LEU A 195 55.50 -43.48 -91.21
CA LEU A 195 54.88 -42.21 -91.59
C LEU A 195 55.48 -41.04 -90.81
N LEU A 196 55.72 -41.20 -89.50
CA LEU A 196 56.39 -40.19 -88.68
C LEU A 196 57.80 -39.89 -89.16
N LYS A 197 58.58 -40.91 -89.57
CA LYS A 197 59.90 -40.70 -90.15
C LYS A 197 59.86 -39.91 -91.45
N SER A 198 58.83 -40.12 -92.28
CA SER A 198 58.62 -39.31 -93.49
C SER A 198 58.31 -37.85 -93.15
N LEU A 199 57.43 -37.61 -92.18
CA LEU A 199 57.11 -36.27 -91.68
C LEU A 199 58.33 -35.59 -91.04
N GLU A 200 59.07 -36.31 -90.19
CA GLU A 200 60.30 -35.83 -89.55
C GLU A 200 61.36 -35.46 -90.57
N HIS A 201 61.57 -36.30 -91.58
CA HIS A 201 62.51 -36.02 -92.66
C HIS A 201 62.11 -34.74 -93.40
N LYS A 202 60.82 -34.57 -93.72
CA LYS A 202 60.33 -33.33 -94.36
C LYS A 202 60.55 -32.10 -93.48
N MET A 203 60.31 -32.20 -92.18
CA MET A 203 60.57 -31.12 -91.20
C MET A 203 62.07 -30.84 -91.01
N THR A 204 62.92 -31.85 -91.14
CA THR A 204 64.38 -31.68 -91.02
C THR A 204 64.95 -30.96 -92.24
N THR A 205 64.44 -31.30 -93.43
CA THR A 205 64.84 -30.67 -94.69
C THR A 205 64.28 -29.25 -94.83
N ASN A 206 63.06 -29.00 -94.34
CA ASN A 206 62.47 -27.67 -94.27
C ASN A 206 61.59 -27.56 -92.99
N PRO A 207 62.06 -26.84 -91.96
CA PRO A 207 61.37 -26.71 -90.67
C PRO A 207 59.94 -26.16 -90.76
N GLN A 208 59.64 -25.32 -91.75
CA GLN A 208 58.32 -24.71 -91.94
C GLN A 208 57.45 -25.48 -92.95
N ALA A 209 57.90 -26.65 -93.43
CA ALA A 209 57.25 -27.37 -94.52
C ALA A 209 55.80 -27.81 -94.23
N LEU A 210 55.42 -27.93 -92.96
CA LEU A 210 54.11 -28.42 -92.53
C LEU A 210 53.17 -27.29 -92.06
N GLU A 211 53.70 -26.09 -91.80
CA GLU A 211 52.92 -24.98 -91.23
C GLU A 211 51.99 -24.37 -92.30
N GLY A 212 50.73 -24.12 -91.93
CA GLY A 212 49.76 -23.40 -92.77
C GLY A 212 49.25 -24.13 -94.02
N LYS A 213 49.61 -25.40 -94.23
CA LYS A 213 49.22 -26.18 -95.43
C LYS A 213 47.91 -26.96 -95.30
N LEU A 214 47.48 -27.24 -94.06
CA LEU A 214 46.34 -28.09 -93.76
C LEU A 214 45.25 -27.29 -93.05
N GLU A 215 44.00 -27.67 -93.32
CA GLU A 215 42.86 -27.23 -92.54
C GLU A 215 42.80 -27.99 -91.20
N THR A 216 42.11 -27.42 -90.21
CA THR A 216 41.99 -28.00 -88.86
C THR A 216 41.40 -29.42 -88.87
N SER A 217 40.45 -29.71 -89.76
CA SER A 217 39.84 -31.04 -89.94
C SER A 217 40.85 -32.07 -90.47
N GLU A 218 41.78 -31.63 -91.32
CA GLU A 218 42.81 -32.47 -91.94
C GLU A 218 43.94 -32.77 -90.95
N CYS A 219 44.39 -31.75 -90.20
CA CYS A 219 45.28 -31.93 -89.06
C CYS A 219 44.71 -32.92 -88.05
N ARG A 220 43.42 -32.81 -87.74
CA ARG A 220 42.72 -33.76 -86.86
C ARG A 220 42.71 -35.16 -87.45
N THR A 221 42.54 -35.32 -88.76
CA THR A 221 42.56 -36.64 -89.42
C THR A 221 43.93 -37.31 -89.27
N ILE A 222 45.03 -36.55 -89.41
CA ILE A 222 46.40 -37.06 -89.19
C ILE A 222 46.64 -37.40 -87.72
N LEU A 223 46.26 -36.52 -86.79
CA LEU A 223 46.38 -36.79 -85.35
C LEU A 223 45.52 -37.97 -84.91
N GLN A 224 44.32 -38.12 -85.48
CA GLN A 224 43.44 -39.26 -85.20
C GLN A 224 44.09 -40.56 -85.61
N TYR A 225 44.70 -40.61 -86.79
CA TYR A 225 45.44 -41.79 -87.24
C TYR A 225 46.54 -42.20 -86.26
N PHE A 226 47.30 -41.25 -85.71
CA PHE A 226 48.30 -41.55 -84.67
C PHE A 226 47.66 -41.97 -83.34
N SER A 227 46.51 -41.41 -82.99
CA SER A 227 45.74 -41.79 -81.81
C SER A 227 45.22 -43.23 -81.91
N ASP A 228 44.63 -43.60 -83.05
CA ASP A 228 44.07 -44.93 -83.31
C ASP A 228 45.15 -46.02 -83.33
N ASN A 229 46.40 -45.65 -83.66
CA ASN A 229 47.53 -46.57 -83.75
C ASN A 229 48.62 -46.29 -82.71
N VAL A 230 48.29 -45.64 -81.59
CA VAL A 230 49.26 -45.20 -80.57
C VAL A 230 50.10 -46.35 -80.01
N ALA A 231 49.54 -47.57 -79.93
CA ALA A 231 50.24 -48.76 -79.44
C ALA A 231 51.45 -49.18 -80.30
N SER A 232 51.53 -48.69 -81.54
CA SER A 232 52.66 -48.96 -82.44
C SER A 232 53.79 -47.93 -82.35
N LEU A 233 53.57 -46.82 -81.63
CA LEU A 233 54.54 -45.74 -81.47
C LEU A 233 55.53 -46.05 -80.34
N GLN A 234 56.78 -45.65 -80.52
CA GLN A 234 57.86 -45.83 -79.55
C GLN A 234 58.11 -44.55 -78.73
N GLU A 235 58.80 -44.65 -77.59
CA GLU A 235 59.14 -43.48 -76.75
C GLU A 235 59.91 -42.40 -77.53
N SER A 236 60.80 -42.81 -78.44
CA SER A 236 61.54 -41.91 -79.34
C SER A 236 60.64 -41.09 -80.26
N ASP A 237 59.45 -41.62 -80.59
CA ASP A 237 58.51 -41.00 -81.52
C ASP A 237 57.76 -39.83 -80.85
N LYS A 238 57.63 -39.81 -79.50
CA LYS A 238 56.94 -38.74 -78.75
C LYS A 238 57.45 -37.35 -79.12
N ASN A 239 58.77 -37.18 -79.17
CA ASN A 239 59.39 -35.89 -79.50
C ASN A 239 59.06 -35.42 -80.92
N ILE A 240 58.93 -36.33 -81.87
CA ILE A 240 58.58 -36.02 -83.25
C ILE A 240 57.12 -35.59 -83.32
N VAL A 241 56.23 -36.37 -82.71
CA VAL A 241 54.78 -36.11 -82.71
C VAL A 241 54.48 -34.77 -82.04
N ARG A 242 55.13 -34.43 -80.91
CA ARG A 242 54.98 -33.12 -80.24
C ARG A 242 55.40 -31.93 -81.12
N ARG A 243 56.37 -32.11 -82.02
CA ARG A 243 56.84 -31.05 -82.94
C ARG A 243 55.87 -30.77 -84.08
N LEU A 244 54.91 -31.65 -84.34
CA LEU A 244 53.94 -31.46 -85.43
C LEU A 244 53.08 -30.21 -85.16
N PRO A 245 52.96 -29.28 -86.12
CA PRO A 245 52.14 -28.07 -85.97
C PRO A 245 50.66 -28.35 -86.25
N PHE A 246 50.12 -29.45 -85.71
CA PHE A 246 48.77 -29.94 -86.00
C PHE A 246 47.82 -29.79 -84.82
N TYR A 247 48.31 -29.38 -83.65
CA TYR A 247 47.49 -29.27 -82.45
C TYR A 247 46.72 -27.96 -82.45
N GLN A 248 45.39 -28.06 -82.31
CA GLN A 248 44.55 -26.88 -82.25
C GLN A 248 44.65 -26.23 -80.87
N ALA A 249 45.14 -24.98 -80.82
CA ALA A 249 45.17 -24.21 -79.59
C ALA A 249 43.79 -23.63 -79.28
N THR A 250 43.48 -23.43 -77.99
CA THR A 250 42.15 -22.94 -77.57
C THR A 250 41.87 -21.48 -77.95
N HIS A 251 42.90 -20.69 -78.22
CA HIS A 251 42.76 -19.30 -78.72
C HIS A 251 42.61 -19.23 -80.25
N GLY A 252 42.61 -20.38 -80.93
CA GLY A 252 42.62 -20.46 -82.38
C GLY A 252 44.03 -20.70 -82.92
N GLY A 253 44.10 -21.22 -84.15
CA GLY A 253 45.36 -21.59 -84.79
C GLY A 253 45.86 -22.99 -84.46
N LEU A 254 46.86 -23.41 -85.21
CA LEU A 254 47.53 -24.70 -85.08
C LEU A 254 48.95 -24.47 -84.56
N VAL A 255 49.33 -25.19 -83.51
CA VAL A 255 50.61 -25.01 -82.81
C VAL A 255 51.36 -26.33 -82.68
N SER A 256 52.67 -26.24 -82.46
CA SER A 256 53.48 -27.37 -82.01
C SER A 256 53.50 -27.44 -80.48
N ALA A 257 53.49 -28.65 -79.94
CA ALA A 257 53.42 -28.92 -78.50
C ALA A 257 54.81 -29.14 -77.88
N ASN A 258 55.80 -28.36 -78.31
CA ASN A 258 57.19 -28.43 -77.83
C ASN A 258 57.40 -27.83 -76.42
N SER A 259 56.38 -27.17 -75.88
CA SER A 259 56.40 -26.56 -74.54
C SER A 259 56.42 -27.61 -73.42
N LYS A 260 57.01 -27.25 -72.26
CA LYS A 260 57.14 -28.15 -71.10
C LYS A 260 55.81 -28.50 -70.42
N ARG A 261 54.78 -27.65 -70.53
CA ARG A 261 53.45 -27.91 -69.97
C ARG A 261 52.33 -27.64 -70.98
N VAL A 262 51.58 -28.68 -71.30
CA VAL A 262 50.51 -28.68 -72.30
C VAL A 262 49.26 -29.25 -71.63
N CYS A 263 48.15 -28.52 -71.71
CA CYS A 263 46.88 -28.92 -71.11
C CYS A 263 45.81 -29.02 -72.19
N ALA A 264 45.15 -30.16 -72.30
CA ALA A 264 44.02 -30.36 -73.19
C ALA A 264 42.71 -30.01 -72.46
N LEU A 265 42.00 -29.00 -72.97
CA LEU A 265 40.77 -28.47 -72.39
C LEU A 265 39.54 -29.08 -73.08
N PRO A 266 38.47 -29.42 -72.34
CA PRO A 266 37.22 -29.86 -72.93
C PRO A 266 36.66 -28.85 -73.93
N ILE A 267 36.00 -29.38 -74.97
CA ILE A 267 35.33 -28.58 -75.97
C ILE A 267 34.10 -27.92 -75.34
N GLY A 268 33.92 -26.63 -75.60
CA GLY A 268 32.77 -25.86 -75.12
C GLY A 268 33.09 -24.84 -74.02
N ILE A 269 34.22 -24.97 -73.32
CA ILE A 269 34.66 -23.92 -72.37
C ILE A 269 34.95 -22.63 -73.16
N PRO A 270 34.47 -21.46 -72.74
CA PRO A 270 34.75 -20.19 -73.42
C PRO A 270 36.24 -19.95 -73.65
N ARG A 271 36.57 -19.43 -74.84
CA ARG A 271 37.95 -19.24 -75.28
C ARG A 271 38.49 -17.83 -75.03
N LYS A 272 37.62 -16.91 -74.60
CA LYS A 272 37.93 -15.50 -74.35
C LYS A 272 39.03 -15.38 -73.29
N GLU A 273 40.12 -14.71 -73.65
CA GLU A 273 41.31 -14.45 -72.84
C GLU A 273 42.07 -15.68 -72.31
N MET A 274 41.85 -16.85 -72.91
CA MET A 274 42.58 -18.07 -72.54
C MET A 274 44.03 -18.07 -73.06
N GLU A 275 44.34 -17.28 -74.09
CA GLU A 275 45.71 -17.11 -74.60
C GLU A 275 46.58 -16.37 -73.60
N GLU A 276 46.09 -15.24 -73.09
CA GLU A 276 46.74 -14.38 -72.12
C GLU A 276 46.95 -15.13 -70.80
N LEU A 277 45.97 -15.96 -70.40
CA LEU A 277 46.13 -16.87 -69.27
C LEU A 277 47.22 -17.91 -69.53
N GLY A 278 47.25 -18.51 -70.72
CA GLY A 278 48.28 -19.48 -71.13
C GLY A 278 49.69 -18.88 -71.10
N ILE A 279 49.86 -17.69 -71.67
CA ILE A 279 51.13 -16.94 -71.66
C ILE A 279 51.58 -16.66 -70.22
N ARG A 280 50.67 -16.20 -69.36
CA ARG A 280 50.96 -15.88 -67.95
C ARG A 280 51.39 -17.10 -67.14
N LEU A 281 50.78 -18.27 -67.40
CA LEU A 281 51.06 -19.50 -66.68
C LEU A 281 52.15 -20.36 -67.33
N HIS A 282 52.68 -19.93 -68.48
CA HIS A 282 53.57 -20.71 -69.33
C HIS A 282 52.98 -22.10 -69.66
N VAL A 283 51.68 -22.13 -69.97
CA VAL A 283 50.91 -23.35 -70.33
C VAL A 283 50.32 -23.17 -71.72
N VAL A 284 50.47 -24.19 -72.56
CA VAL A 284 49.77 -24.25 -73.85
C VAL A 284 48.45 -24.98 -73.67
N PHE A 285 47.35 -24.26 -73.87
CA PHE A 285 46.00 -24.83 -73.84
C PHE A 285 45.59 -25.32 -75.22
N LEU A 286 45.30 -26.61 -75.33
CA LEU A 286 44.86 -27.29 -76.56
C LEU A 286 43.40 -27.69 -76.50
N GLU A 287 42.78 -27.85 -77.65
CA GLU A 287 41.44 -28.44 -77.77
C GLU A 287 41.49 -29.95 -77.47
N GLY A 288 40.84 -30.34 -76.37
CA GLY A 288 40.79 -31.70 -75.84
C GLY A 288 39.74 -32.56 -76.52
N TRP A 289 39.98 -32.94 -77.78
CA TRP A 289 39.10 -33.84 -78.52
C TRP A 289 39.16 -35.27 -77.96
N SER A 290 38.01 -35.85 -77.64
CA SER A 290 37.92 -37.16 -76.97
C SER A 290 38.53 -38.30 -77.79
N ASN A 291 38.46 -38.23 -79.11
CA ASN A 291 39.05 -39.19 -80.04
C ASN A 291 40.60 -39.15 -80.08
N LEU A 292 41.21 -38.06 -79.56
CA LEU A 292 42.66 -37.90 -79.41
C LEU A 292 43.17 -38.28 -78.00
N SER A 293 42.30 -38.71 -77.08
CA SER A 293 42.68 -39.03 -75.70
C SER A 293 43.83 -40.05 -75.59
N PRO A 294 43.83 -41.18 -76.35
CA PRO A 294 44.95 -42.12 -76.34
C PRO A 294 46.28 -41.48 -76.73
N LEU A 295 46.27 -40.59 -77.74
CA LEU A 295 47.45 -39.85 -78.16
C LEU A 295 47.91 -38.85 -77.08
N PHE A 296 46.99 -38.11 -76.46
CA PHE A 296 47.33 -37.14 -75.42
C PHE A 296 47.91 -37.80 -74.17
N GLU A 297 47.39 -38.96 -73.76
CA GLU A 297 47.95 -39.77 -72.68
C GLU A 297 49.38 -40.23 -73.01
N PHE A 298 49.59 -40.75 -74.24
CA PHE A 298 50.93 -41.13 -74.70
C PHE A 298 51.91 -39.95 -74.73
N LEU A 299 51.47 -38.75 -75.14
CA LEU A 299 52.31 -37.56 -75.18
C LEU A 299 52.48 -36.86 -73.82
N GLU A 300 51.86 -37.39 -72.76
CA GLU A 300 51.87 -36.83 -71.40
C GLU A 300 51.29 -35.41 -71.35
N PHE A 301 50.22 -35.16 -72.12
CA PHE A 301 49.45 -33.92 -72.01
C PHE A 301 48.48 -34.02 -70.83
N GLU A 302 48.33 -32.93 -70.08
CA GLU A 302 47.41 -32.87 -68.94
C GLU A 302 45.99 -32.72 -69.48
N CYS A 303 45.21 -33.80 -69.53
CA CYS A 303 43.78 -33.75 -69.89
C CYS A 303 42.97 -33.29 -68.67
N VAL A 304 42.42 -32.09 -68.73
CA VAL A 304 41.81 -31.43 -67.57
C VAL A 304 40.29 -31.50 -67.67
N SER A 305 39.57 -31.78 -66.57
CA SER A 305 38.09 -31.70 -66.56
C SER A 305 37.63 -30.24 -66.61
N ALA A 306 36.40 -29.96 -67.04
CA ALA A 306 35.89 -28.58 -67.06
C ALA A 306 35.93 -27.94 -65.65
N VAL A 307 35.65 -28.71 -64.60
CA VAL A 307 35.73 -28.24 -63.20
C VAL A 307 37.15 -27.90 -62.80
N ASP A 308 38.13 -28.74 -63.16
CA ASP A 308 39.55 -28.48 -62.88
C ASP A 308 40.08 -27.27 -63.64
N VAL A 309 39.61 -27.03 -64.87
CA VAL A 309 39.95 -25.82 -65.63
C VAL A 309 39.53 -24.57 -64.85
N TYR A 310 38.29 -24.55 -64.35
CA TYR A 310 37.81 -23.42 -63.57
C TYR A 310 38.49 -23.31 -62.21
N CYS A 311 38.63 -24.40 -61.45
CA CYS A 311 39.18 -24.35 -60.10
C CYS A 311 40.69 -24.05 -60.08
N ASN A 312 41.46 -24.68 -60.97
CA ASN A 312 42.93 -24.62 -60.92
C ASN A 312 43.52 -23.48 -61.75
N PHE A 313 42.81 -23.01 -62.78
CA PHE A 313 43.30 -21.99 -63.69
C PHE A 313 42.44 -20.72 -63.68
N ILE A 314 41.18 -20.78 -64.11
CA ILE A 314 40.39 -19.56 -64.38
C ILE A 314 40.04 -18.81 -63.08
N LEU A 315 39.41 -19.47 -62.09
CA LEU A 315 38.95 -18.81 -60.84
C LEU A 315 40.13 -18.30 -60.00
N LYS A 316 41.26 -19.01 -60.00
CA LYS A 316 42.48 -18.59 -59.29
C LYS A 316 43.04 -17.27 -59.81
N TYR A 317 42.87 -16.99 -61.11
CA TYR A 317 43.34 -15.76 -61.75
C TYR A 317 42.19 -14.89 -62.27
N PHE A 318 40.98 -15.05 -61.74
CA PHE A 318 39.77 -14.42 -62.26
C PHE A 318 39.87 -12.88 -62.35
N GLY A 319 40.56 -12.26 -61.38
CA GLY A 319 40.84 -10.82 -61.38
C GLY A 319 41.76 -10.32 -62.49
N ALA A 320 42.44 -11.20 -63.21
CA ALA A 320 43.26 -10.83 -64.36
C ALA A 320 42.46 -10.70 -65.67
N PHE A 321 41.28 -11.34 -65.75
CA PHE A 321 40.40 -11.30 -66.91
C PHE A 321 39.68 -9.95 -67.02
N SER A 322 39.28 -9.52 -68.21
CA SER A 322 38.39 -8.38 -68.40
C SER A 322 36.97 -8.65 -67.87
N THR A 323 36.19 -7.60 -67.59
CA THR A 323 34.80 -7.72 -67.11
C THR A 323 33.95 -8.58 -68.03
N GLU A 324 34.13 -8.40 -69.32
CA GLU A 324 33.42 -9.12 -70.37
C GLU A 324 33.84 -10.60 -70.42
N ALA A 325 35.14 -10.91 -70.33
CA ALA A 325 35.61 -12.30 -70.29
C ALA A 325 35.13 -13.03 -69.02
N ARG A 326 35.18 -12.35 -67.87
CA ARG A 326 34.63 -12.87 -66.60
C ARG A 326 33.16 -13.26 -66.72
N LEU A 327 32.34 -12.40 -67.34
CA LEU A 327 30.91 -12.66 -67.49
C LEU A 327 30.64 -13.90 -68.33
N VAL A 328 31.26 -14.01 -69.51
CA VAL A 328 31.11 -15.18 -70.41
C VAL A 328 31.51 -16.48 -69.71
N HIS A 329 32.60 -16.45 -68.92
CA HIS A 329 33.04 -17.60 -68.15
C HIS A 329 32.05 -17.98 -67.03
N LEU A 330 31.46 -17.01 -66.34
CA LEU A 330 30.44 -17.25 -65.32
C LEU A 330 29.12 -17.76 -65.93
N GLU A 331 28.72 -17.25 -67.10
CA GLU A 331 27.54 -17.71 -67.84
C GLU A 331 27.67 -19.19 -68.20
N TYR A 332 28.84 -19.59 -68.70
CA TYR A 332 29.11 -21.00 -68.99
C TYR A 332 29.04 -21.88 -67.73
N ILE A 333 29.58 -21.42 -66.60
CA ILE A 333 29.45 -22.16 -65.33
C ILE A 333 27.97 -22.31 -64.96
N ARG A 334 27.20 -21.21 -65.01
CA ARG A 334 25.78 -21.17 -64.64
C ARG A 334 24.93 -22.08 -65.52
N ASP A 335 25.13 -22.01 -66.83
CA ASP A 335 24.20 -22.58 -67.83
C ASP A 335 24.63 -23.97 -68.32
N ALA A 336 25.94 -24.26 -68.36
CA ALA A 336 26.45 -25.53 -68.89
C ALA A 336 26.96 -26.47 -67.79
N ILE A 337 27.63 -25.97 -66.74
CA ILE A 337 28.26 -26.84 -65.74
C ILE A 337 27.33 -27.16 -64.57
N LEU A 338 26.72 -26.15 -63.94
CA LEU A 338 25.90 -26.35 -62.73
C LEU A 338 24.65 -27.24 -62.93
N PRO A 339 24.00 -27.30 -64.11
CA PRO A 339 22.91 -28.24 -64.37
C PRO A 339 23.35 -29.71 -64.42
N MET A 340 24.64 -30.00 -64.64
CA MET A 340 25.14 -31.36 -64.73
C MET A 340 25.15 -32.03 -63.35
N LYS A 341 24.68 -33.29 -63.30
CA LYS A 341 24.74 -34.12 -62.09
C LYS A 341 26.14 -34.75 -61.98
N SER A 342 27.10 -34.03 -61.40
CA SER A 342 28.45 -34.56 -61.10
C SER A 342 28.78 -34.42 -59.61
N SER A 343 29.55 -35.37 -59.06
CA SER A 343 30.12 -35.27 -57.72
C SER A 343 31.10 -34.10 -57.59
N GLU A 344 31.70 -33.67 -58.71
CA GLU A 344 32.63 -32.54 -58.79
C GLU A 344 31.95 -31.17 -58.70
N LYS A 345 30.62 -31.11 -58.84
CA LYS A 345 29.83 -29.88 -58.71
C LYS A 345 30.06 -29.21 -57.36
N GLN A 346 30.14 -29.98 -56.27
CA GLN A 346 30.33 -29.43 -54.93
C GLN A 346 31.69 -28.74 -54.81
N ARG A 347 32.75 -29.36 -55.36
CA ARG A 347 34.10 -28.78 -55.40
C ARG A 347 34.12 -27.44 -56.13
N LEU A 348 33.44 -27.33 -57.27
CA LEU A 348 33.32 -26.06 -57.99
C LEU A 348 32.57 -25.00 -57.17
N LEU A 349 31.45 -25.36 -56.54
CA LEU A 349 30.69 -24.44 -55.68
C LEU A 349 31.52 -23.93 -54.49
N ASP A 350 32.32 -24.80 -53.87
CA ASP A 350 33.21 -24.41 -52.77
C ASP A 350 34.33 -23.46 -53.24
N CYS A 351 34.89 -23.70 -54.44
CA CYS A 351 35.83 -22.77 -55.08
C CYS A 351 35.17 -21.41 -55.37
N LEU A 352 33.97 -21.39 -55.95
CA LEU A 352 33.21 -20.17 -56.25
C LEU A 352 32.85 -19.39 -54.98
N ARG A 353 32.42 -20.07 -53.92
CA ARG A 353 32.09 -19.45 -52.62
C ARG A 353 33.29 -18.70 -52.03
N ASN A 354 34.50 -19.20 -52.26
CA ASN A 354 35.73 -18.61 -51.75
C ASN A 354 36.38 -17.60 -52.71
N THR A 355 35.89 -17.47 -53.94
CA THR A 355 36.46 -16.60 -54.96
C THR A 355 35.68 -15.28 -55.06
N ALA A 356 36.40 -14.18 -55.25
CA ALA A 356 35.79 -12.88 -55.52
C ALA A 356 35.39 -12.80 -57.00
N ILE A 357 34.10 -12.99 -57.29
CA ILE A 357 33.59 -13.08 -58.68
C ILE A 357 32.66 -11.92 -59.07
N VAL A 358 32.11 -11.18 -58.11
CA VAL A 358 31.16 -10.09 -58.36
C VAL A 358 31.94 -8.79 -58.50
N SER A 359 31.80 -8.10 -59.63
CA SER A 359 32.43 -6.81 -59.86
C SER A 359 31.62 -5.71 -59.17
N SER A 360 32.22 -5.06 -58.16
CA SER A 360 31.67 -3.92 -57.44
C SER A 360 31.72 -2.66 -58.31
N GLY A 361 30.88 -1.66 -58.04
CA GLY A 361 30.81 -0.41 -58.83
C GLY A 361 32.08 0.45 -58.78
N ASP A 362 32.99 0.17 -57.85
CA ASP A 362 34.34 0.73 -57.74
C ASP A 362 35.39 -0.04 -58.55
N GLY A 363 34.99 -1.05 -59.33
CA GLY A 363 35.87 -1.90 -60.14
C GLY A 363 36.55 -3.04 -59.38
N THR A 364 36.32 -3.17 -58.07
CA THR A 364 36.91 -4.25 -57.26
C THR A 364 36.10 -5.53 -57.32
N LEU A 365 36.75 -6.70 -57.23
CA LEU A 365 36.03 -7.98 -57.13
C LEU A 365 35.73 -8.31 -55.67
N LYS A 366 34.48 -8.70 -55.39
CA LYS A 366 34.02 -9.14 -54.07
C LYS A 366 33.38 -10.54 -54.14
N LYS A 367 33.34 -11.22 -53.00
CA LYS A 367 32.67 -12.54 -52.87
C LYS A 367 31.16 -12.35 -52.85
N ALA A 368 30.41 -13.38 -53.26
CA ALA A 368 28.95 -13.35 -53.18
C ALA A 368 28.45 -13.13 -51.74
N SER A 369 29.16 -13.67 -50.74
CA SER A 369 28.87 -13.48 -49.30
C SER A 369 29.11 -12.08 -48.76
N SER A 370 29.62 -11.16 -49.57
CA SER A 370 29.69 -9.73 -49.23
C SER A 370 28.38 -8.98 -49.51
N TYR A 371 27.41 -9.63 -50.15
CA TYR A 371 26.16 -9.03 -50.62
C TYR A 371 24.93 -9.72 -50.04
N TYR A 372 23.82 -8.98 -50.03
CA TYR A 372 22.52 -9.43 -49.53
C TYR A 372 21.53 -9.67 -50.67
N ASP A 373 20.54 -10.53 -50.46
CA ASP A 373 19.47 -10.79 -51.42
C ASP A 373 18.51 -9.58 -51.52
N PRO A 374 18.40 -8.92 -52.69
CA PRO A 374 17.48 -7.79 -52.88
C PRO A 374 16.00 -8.17 -52.81
N HIS A 375 15.66 -9.46 -52.95
CA HIS A 375 14.27 -9.94 -52.83
C HIS A 375 13.84 -10.22 -51.39
N ASN A 376 14.74 -10.13 -50.41
CA ASN A 376 14.36 -10.20 -49.02
C ASN A 376 13.77 -8.84 -48.57
N ASP A 377 12.51 -8.86 -48.12
CA ASP A 377 11.78 -7.66 -47.67
C ASP A 377 12.53 -6.85 -46.59
N VAL A 378 13.26 -7.53 -45.69
CA VAL A 378 14.02 -6.87 -44.62
C VAL A 378 15.25 -6.18 -45.18
N PHE A 379 16.04 -6.89 -46.01
CA PHE A 379 17.25 -6.32 -46.59
C PHE A 379 16.94 -5.12 -47.48
N SER A 380 15.98 -5.26 -48.40
CA SER A 380 15.60 -4.21 -49.35
C SER A 380 15.16 -2.90 -48.67
N LYS A 381 14.56 -2.98 -47.47
CA LYS A 381 14.09 -1.81 -46.72
C LYS A 381 15.14 -1.20 -45.79
N ILE A 382 16.00 -2.02 -45.19
CA ILE A 382 16.97 -1.58 -44.17
C ILE A 382 18.30 -1.17 -44.80
N LEU A 383 18.80 -1.96 -45.73
CA LEU A 383 20.12 -1.77 -46.33
C LEU A 383 20.07 -0.76 -47.48
N SER A 384 21.22 -0.15 -47.74
CA SER A 384 21.45 0.74 -48.88
C SER A 384 21.74 -0.05 -50.14
N VAL A 385 21.55 0.57 -51.30
CA VAL A 385 21.62 -0.09 -52.61
C VAL A 385 23.01 -0.69 -52.89
N ASP A 386 24.08 -0.11 -52.33
CA ASP A 386 25.46 -0.59 -52.45
C ASP A 386 25.73 -1.94 -51.77
N LYS A 387 24.81 -2.42 -50.93
CA LYS A 387 24.92 -3.71 -50.24
C LYS A 387 24.31 -4.87 -51.03
N PHE A 388 23.64 -4.59 -52.15
CA PHE A 388 23.13 -5.62 -53.06
C PHE A 388 24.11 -5.85 -54.21
N PRO A 389 24.06 -7.04 -54.85
CA PRO A 389 24.84 -7.27 -56.06
C PRO A 389 24.51 -6.21 -57.13
N PRO A 390 25.49 -5.70 -57.88
CA PRO A 390 25.23 -4.79 -59.00
C PRO A 390 24.74 -5.55 -60.24
N GLU A 391 24.22 -4.84 -61.25
CA GLU A 391 23.90 -5.43 -62.56
C GLU A 391 25.16 -6.06 -63.20
N PRO A 392 25.05 -7.24 -63.85
CA PRO A 392 23.82 -8.02 -64.08
C PRO A 392 23.45 -8.99 -62.94
N PHE A 393 24.21 -9.03 -61.85
CA PHE A 393 24.06 -10.03 -60.79
C PHE A 393 22.83 -9.87 -59.89
N ASN A 394 22.13 -8.74 -59.98
CA ASN A 394 20.86 -8.47 -59.30
C ASN A 394 19.63 -9.00 -60.05
N THR A 395 19.77 -9.59 -61.24
CA THR A 395 18.63 -10.10 -62.01
C THR A 395 18.18 -11.48 -61.52
N GLN A 396 16.93 -11.83 -61.83
CA GLN A 396 16.33 -13.12 -61.47
C GLN A 396 17.12 -14.33 -62.00
N GLU A 397 17.89 -14.16 -63.08
CA GLU A 397 18.72 -15.21 -63.66
C GLU A 397 19.98 -15.48 -62.82
N TRP A 398 20.58 -14.44 -62.24
CA TRP A 398 21.85 -14.53 -61.50
C TRP A 398 21.68 -14.75 -60.00
N LEU A 399 20.58 -14.30 -59.41
CA LEU A 399 20.37 -14.46 -57.97
C LEU A 399 20.39 -15.94 -57.54
N PRO A 400 19.69 -16.90 -58.17
CA PRO A 400 19.79 -18.32 -57.81
C PRO A 400 21.22 -18.87 -57.87
N PHE A 401 22.01 -18.42 -58.84
CA PHE A 401 23.43 -18.74 -58.94
C PHE A 401 24.20 -18.21 -57.72
N LEU A 402 24.03 -16.93 -57.37
CA LEU A 402 24.67 -16.32 -56.20
C LEU A 402 24.23 -16.98 -54.88
N LYS A 403 22.96 -17.41 -54.75
CA LYS A 403 22.47 -18.14 -53.57
C LYS A 403 23.27 -19.42 -53.32
N ASN A 404 23.56 -20.19 -54.37
CA ASN A 404 24.34 -21.43 -54.25
C ASN A 404 25.79 -21.21 -53.77
N ILE A 405 26.35 -20.02 -54.01
CA ILE A 405 27.75 -19.69 -53.71
C ILE A 405 27.89 -18.72 -52.53
N GLY A 406 26.83 -18.49 -51.75
CA GLY A 406 26.91 -17.81 -50.45
C GLY A 406 26.35 -16.40 -50.37
N LEU A 407 25.48 -15.97 -51.28
CA LEU A 407 24.68 -14.75 -51.10
C LEU A 407 23.90 -14.80 -49.78
N ILE A 408 23.88 -13.71 -49.02
CA ILE A 408 23.15 -13.65 -47.74
C ILE A 408 21.65 -13.50 -48.04
N CYS A 409 20.89 -14.57 -47.86
CA CYS A 409 19.45 -14.62 -48.19
C CYS A 409 18.54 -14.52 -46.96
N GLU A 410 19.04 -14.93 -45.80
CA GLU A 410 18.28 -15.00 -44.56
C GLU A 410 18.83 -14.02 -43.53
N VAL A 411 17.92 -13.41 -42.77
CA VAL A 411 18.30 -12.55 -41.64
C VAL A 411 18.65 -13.44 -40.46
N SER A 412 19.95 -13.60 -40.19
CA SER A 412 20.44 -14.30 -39.00
C SER A 412 20.09 -13.56 -37.72
N GLN A 413 20.18 -14.22 -36.57
CA GLN A 413 19.89 -13.59 -35.27
C GLN A 413 20.79 -12.38 -34.99
N ASP A 414 22.09 -12.48 -35.29
CA ASP A 414 23.04 -11.40 -35.04
C ASP A 414 22.84 -10.23 -35.99
N LEU A 415 22.46 -10.52 -37.24
CA LEU A 415 22.10 -9.48 -38.21
C LEU A 415 20.81 -8.77 -37.80
N PHE A 416 19.81 -9.51 -37.30
CA PHE A 416 18.59 -8.92 -36.76
C PHE A 416 18.90 -7.99 -35.58
N LYS A 417 19.72 -8.42 -34.62
CA LYS A 417 20.14 -7.59 -33.48
C LYS A 417 20.83 -6.30 -33.96
N THR A 418 21.73 -6.42 -34.93
CA THR A 418 22.44 -5.28 -35.52
C THR A 418 21.45 -4.30 -36.16
N PHE A 419 20.52 -4.79 -36.97
CA PHE A 419 19.49 -3.96 -37.58
C PHE A 419 18.56 -3.30 -36.56
N ALA A 420 18.16 -4.02 -35.50
CA ALA A 420 17.36 -3.46 -34.43
C ALA A 420 18.12 -2.33 -33.69
N MET A 421 19.41 -2.52 -33.40
CA MET A 421 20.25 -1.49 -32.78
C MET A 421 20.44 -0.27 -33.71
N ASP A 422 20.63 -0.50 -35.01
CA ASP A 422 20.77 0.57 -36.00
C ASP A 422 19.48 1.38 -36.13
N VAL A 423 18.32 0.72 -36.20
CA VAL A 423 17.01 1.39 -36.23
C VAL A 423 16.73 2.14 -34.92
N ALA A 424 17.12 1.59 -33.77
CA ALA A 424 17.01 2.29 -32.48
C ALA A 424 17.88 3.56 -32.44
N ARG A 425 19.12 3.48 -32.92
CA ARG A 425 20.05 4.61 -33.01
C ARG A 425 19.55 5.68 -33.99
N GLU A 426 19.14 5.27 -35.19
CA GLU A 426 18.57 6.16 -36.22
C GLU A 426 17.31 6.85 -35.70
N GLY A 427 16.41 6.10 -35.04
CA GLY A 427 15.18 6.64 -34.45
C GLY A 427 15.44 7.64 -33.33
N ALA A 428 16.50 7.46 -32.54
CA ALA A 428 16.91 8.40 -31.49
C ALA A 428 17.51 9.69 -32.06
N THR A 429 18.30 9.62 -33.14
CA THR A 429 18.95 10.80 -33.73
C THR A 429 18.06 11.55 -34.72
N GLN A 430 17.33 10.83 -35.57
CA GLN A 430 16.57 11.38 -36.69
C GLN A 430 15.41 10.45 -37.10
N ARG A 431 14.35 10.39 -36.30
CA ARG A 431 13.11 9.69 -36.67
C ARG A 431 12.51 10.26 -37.96
N THR A 432 12.34 9.40 -38.96
CA THR A 432 11.65 9.69 -40.23
C THR A 432 10.61 8.61 -40.55
N GLU A 433 9.71 8.87 -41.52
CA GLU A 433 8.75 7.86 -41.99
C GLU A 433 9.46 6.59 -42.51
N ARG A 434 10.62 6.75 -43.18
CA ARG A 434 11.45 5.63 -43.63
C ARG A 434 11.99 4.80 -42.46
N THR A 435 12.39 5.44 -41.36
CA THR A 435 12.84 4.74 -40.16
C THR A 435 11.69 3.98 -39.49
N ASP A 436 10.48 4.57 -39.48
CA ASP A 436 9.27 3.91 -38.96
C ASP A 436 8.88 2.68 -39.82
N GLU A 437 9.07 2.75 -41.16
CA GLU A 437 8.94 1.58 -42.04
C GLU A 437 9.95 0.49 -41.68
N LYS A 438 11.23 0.81 -41.47
CA LYS A 438 12.25 -0.17 -41.06
C LYS A 438 11.86 -0.85 -39.75
N SER A 439 11.37 -0.09 -38.77
CA SER A 439 10.86 -0.62 -37.50
C SER A 439 9.73 -1.64 -37.70
N LYS A 440 8.71 -1.28 -38.50
CA LYS A 440 7.57 -2.16 -38.82
C LYS A 440 7.99 -3.45 -39.53
N VAL A 441 8.91 -3.34 -40.49
CA VAL A 441 9.43 -4.48 -41.24
C VAL A 441 10.20 -5.44 -40.34
N LEU A 442 11.03 -4.92 -39.42
CA LEU A 442 11.74 -5.75 -38.44
C LEU A 442 10.80 -6.48 -37.50
N VAL A 443 9.78 -5.81 -36.97
CA VAL A 443 8.82 -6.45 -36.06
C VAL A 443 7.96 -7.49 -36.78
N LYS A 444 7.50 -7.19 -38.01
CA LYS A 444 6.81 -8.18 -38.85
C LYS A 444 7.69 -9.40 -39.07
N HIS A 445 8.95 -9.20 -39.45
CA HIS A 445 9.90 -10.29 -39.66
C HIS A 445 10.15 -11.10 -38.39
N LEU A 446 10.32 -10.44 -37.23
CA LEU A 446 10.50 -11.11 -35.94
C LEU A 446 9.36 -12.10 -35.67
N PHE A 447 8.13 -11.68 -35.93
CA PHE A 447 6.92 -12.46 -35.72
C PHE A 447 6.65 -13.53 -36.78
N SER A 448 7.25 -13.44 -37.97
CA SER A 448 7.12 -14.43 -39.04
C SER A 448 8.13 -15.59 -38.96
N ARG A 449 9.02 -15.61 -37.96
CA ARG A 449 10.02 -16.67 -37.77
C ARG A 449 9.39 -17.90 -37.11
N GLU A 450 9.66 -19.10 -37.66
CA GLU A 450 9.00 -20.37 -37.27
C GLU A 450 9.30 -20.83 -35.83
N HIS A 451 10.46 -20.46 -35.26
CA HIS A 451 10.94 -20.89 -33.94
C HIS A 451 11.45 -19.73 -33.06
N VAL A 452 10.81 -18.56 -33.16
CA VAL A 452 11.30 -17.33 -32.51
C VAL A 452 11.32 -17.41 -30.97
N VAL A 453 10.45 -18.25 -30.39
CA VAL A 453 10.35 -18.43 -28.94
C VAL A 453 11.52 -19.28 -28.42
N GLU A 454 11.88 -20.34 -29.12
CA GLU A 454 12.95 -21.26 -28.73
C GLU A 454 14.35 -20.74 -29.06
N GLU A 455 14.49 -19.89 -30.08
CA GLU A 455 15.81 -19.47 -30.60
C GLU A 455 16.54 -18.43 -29.73
N GLY A 456 15.88 -17.85 -28.72
CA GLY A 456 16.45 -16.85 -27.79
C GLY A 456 16.50 -15.40 -28.31
N LEU A 457 16.11 -15.13 -29.55
CA LEU A 457 16.16 -13.80 -30.16
C LEU A 457 15.28 -12.78 -29.44
N LEU A 458 14.06 -13.17 -29.00
CA LEU A 458 13.13 -12.28 -28.31
C LEU A 458 13.75 -11.65 -27.06
N HIS A 459 14.44 -12.44 -26.23
CA HIS A 459 15.14 -11.95 -25.05
C HIS A 459 16.33 -11.05 -25.39
N ALA A 460 17.00 -11.29 -26.51
CA ALA A 460 18.14 -10.48 -26.92
C ALA A 460 17.74 -9.08 -27.40
N VAL A 461 16.51 -8.90 -27.89
CA VAL A 461 16.04 -7.63 -28.47
C VAL A 461 14.96 -6.92 -27.66
N CYS A 462 14.44 -7.53 -26.58
CA CYS A 462 13.32 -6.97 -25.83
C CYS A 462 13.64 -5.60 -25.18
N ASP A 463 14.90 -5.33 -24.84
CA ASP A 463 15.37 -4.08 -24.23
C ASP A 463 15.78 -3.03 -25.28
N VAL A 464 15.84 -3.40 -26.57
CA VAL A 464 16.27 -2.51 -27.65
C VAL A 464 15.12 -1.60 -28.06
N ARG A 465 15.36 -0.28 -28.06
CA ARG A 465 14.35 0.75 -28.34
C ARG A 465 14.16 0.97 -29.85
N PHE A 466 13.80 -0.07 -30.60
CA PHE A 466 13.65 0.00 -32.06
C PHE A 466 12.19 0.02 -32.54
N VAL A 467 11.21 -0.06 -31.63
CA VAL A 467 9.79 -0.08 -31.97
C VAL A 467 9.26 1.36 -32.06
N ALA A 468 8.74 1.75 -33.22
CA ALA A 468 8.21 3.10 -33.42
C ALA A 468 6.88 3.30 -32.66
N ALA A 469 6.87 4.15 -31.63
CA ALA A 469 5.64 4.42 -30.89
C ALA A 469 4.65 5.29 -31.69
N ASP A 470 3.36 4.98 -31.55
CA ASP A 470 2.27 5.79 -32.09
C ASP A 470 2.12 7.10 -31.28
N PRO A 471 1.76 8.22 -31.93
CA PRO A 471 1.49 9.46 -31.21
C PRO A 471 0.23 9.30 -30.32
N ILE A 472 0.34 9.73 -29.07
CA ILE A 472 -0.82 9.83 -28.17
C ILE A 472 -1.78 10.90 -28.70
N LYS A 473 -3.08 10.62 -28.62
CA LYS A 473 -4.15 11.56 -29.00
C LYS A 473 -3.99 12.90 -28.30
N GLN A 474 -4.25 13.98 -29.03
CA GLN A 474 -4.07 15.36 -28.54
C GLN A 474 -4.84 15.62 -27.24
N GLU A 475 -6.08 15.14 -27.13
CA GLU A 475 -6.94 15.26 -25.94
C GLU A 475 -6.27 14.74 -24.65
N LEU A 476 -5.43 13.70 -24.73
CA LEU A 476 -4.72 13.13 -23.57
C LEU A 476 -3.40 13.87 -23.30
N ARG A 477 -2.75 14.39 -24.35
CA ARG A 477 -1.53 15.21 -24.23
C ARG A 477 -1.81 16.53 -23.51
N GLU A 478 -2.98 17.11 -23.75
CA GLU A 478 -3.45 18.33 -23.06
C GLU A 478 -3.60 18.13 -21.54
N ILE A 479 -3.86 16.91 -21.08
CA ILE A 479 -3.94 16.58 -19.65
C ILE A 479 -2.54 16.41 -19.06
N HIS A 480 -1.72 15.56 -19.67
CA HIS A 480 -0.37 15.29 -19.19
C HIS A 480 0.50 14.71 -20.32
N ARG A 481 1.76 15.15 -20.35
CA ARG A 481 2.77 14.64 -21.28
C ARG A 481 2.93 13.11 -21.21
N PRO A 482 3.02 12.40 -22.34
CA PRO A 482 3.30 10.97 -22.35
C PRO A 482 4.65 10.59 -21.74
N PHE A 483 4.72 9.33 -21.30
CA PHE A 483 5.93 8.74 -20.73
C PHE A 483 7.10 8.76 -21.74
N GLY A 484 8.23 9.31 -21.31
CA GLY A 484 9.45 9.35 -22.11
C GLY A 484 9.45 10.36 -23.26
N GLU A 485 8.44 11.22 -23.41
CA GLU A 485 8.44 12.26 -24.44
C GLU A 485 9.56 13.31 -24.18
N GLU A 486 10.34 13.60 -25.22
CA GLU A 486 11.40 14.60 -25.18
C GLU A 486 10.85 16.03 -25.35
N MET A 487 11.61 17.05 -24.93
CA MET A 487 11.19 18.47 -24.97
C MET A 487 10.76 18.99 -26.35
N ASN A 488 11.12 18.28 -27.43
CA ASN A 488 10.78 18.62 -28.82
C ASN A 488 9.40 18.08 -29.27
N GLY A 489 8.65 17.39 -28.40
CA GLY A 489 7.32 16.83 -28.70
C GLY A 489 7.32 15.60 -29.63
N LYS A 490 8.49 15.05 -29.94
CA LYS A 490 8.61 13.79 -30.72
C LYS A 490 8.55 12.59 -29.79
N THR A 491 7.66 11.64 -30.10
CA THR A 491 7.61 10.37 -29.38
C THR A 491 8.85 9.54 -29.73
N PRO A 492 9.69 9.13 -28.76
CA PRO A 492 10.85 8.30 -29.05
C PRO A 492 10.42 6.88 -29.41
N TYR A 493 11.36 6.11 -29.96
CA TYR A 493 11.16 4.67 -30.08
C TYR A 493 11.20 4.00 -28.70
N ILE A 494 10.46 2.90 -28.60
CA ILE A 494 10.25 2.17 -27.36
C ILE A 494 10.87 0.78 -27.46
N ALA A 495 11.20 0.23 -26.30
CA ALA A 495 11.54 -1.18 -26.14
C ALA A 495 10.24 -1.98 -25.94
N PHE A 496 10.27 -3.28 -26.23
CA PHE A 496 9.16 -4.15 -25.88
C PHE A 496 9.06 -4.33 -24.37
N LYS A 497 10.20 -4.47 -23.69
CA LYS A 497 10.24 -4.67 -22.23
C LYS A 497 9.60 -3.51 -21.50
N GLY A 498 8.65 -3.85 -20.63
CA GLY A 498 7.93 -2.88 -19.82
C GLY A 498 6.91 -2.03 -20.59
N SER A 499 6.76 -2.24 -21.91
CA SER A 499 5.68 -1.62 -22.67
C SER A 499 4.33 -2.24 -22.32
N VAL A 500 3.25 -1.46 -22.40
CA VAL A 500 1.89 -1.88 -22.12
C VAL A 500 1.07 -1.84 -23.40
N LEU A 501 0.17 -2.80 -23.60
CA LEU A 501 -0.73 -2.80 -24.77
C LEU A 501 -1.54 -1.51 -24.90
N SER A 502 -1.68 -0.99 -26.12
CA SER A 502 -2.39 0.26 -26.42
C SER A 502 -3.86 0.30 -25.99
N GLU A 503 -4.49 -0.83 -25.71
CA GLU A 503 -5.86 -0.87 -25.16
C GLU A 503 -5.95 -0.21 -23.77
N HIS A 504 -4.86 -0.23 -22.99
CA HIS A 504 -4.77 0.38 -21.67
C HIS A 504 -4.29 1.84 -21.71
N THR A 505 -4.27 2.48 -22.89
CA THR A 505 -3.76 3.85 -23.08
C THR A 505 -4.22 4.80 -21.99
N LYS A 506 -5.54 4.85 -21.73
CA LYS A 506 -6.20 5.79 -20.80
C LYS A 506 -5.82 5.62 -19.32
N ILE A 507 -5.03 4.61 -18.95
CA ILE A 507 -4.68 4.35 -17.55
C ILE A 507 -3.16 4.27 -17.31
N VAL A 508 -2.32 4.41 -18.34
CA VAL A 508 -0.84 4.34 -18.19
C VAL A 508 -0.02 5.24 -19.12
N TRP A 509 -0.63 6.08 -19.98
CA TRP A 509 0.15 6.85 -20.96
C TRP A 509 1.21 7.79 -20.34
N THR A 510 1.06 8.14 -19.05
CA THR A 510 2.02 8.98 -18.31
C THR A 510 3.09 8.19 -17.57
N THR A 511 2.97 6.87 -17.47
CA THR A 511 3.85 6.01 -16.64
C THR A 511 4.53 4.88 -17.40
N ALA A 512 4.03 4.49 -18.58
CA ALA A 512 4.61 3.44 -19.39
C ALA A 512 4.59 3.76 -20.88
N ALA A 513 5.53 3.16 -21.61
CA ALA A 513 5.52 3.15 -23.07
C ALA A 513 4.34 2.31 -23.58
N LEU A 514 3.63 2.81 -24.59
CA LEU A 514 2.48 2.10 -25.18
C LEU A 514 2.91 1.32 -26.41
N LEU A 515 2.70 0.00 -26.38
CA LEU A 515 2.95 -0.87 -27.52
C LEU A 515 1.91 -0.61 -28.61
N PRO A 516 2.31 -0.15 -29.82
CA PRO A 516 1.40 0.04 -30.94
C PRO A 516 0.67 -1.24 -31.31
N ASN A 517 -0.54 -1.09 -31.85
CA ASN A 517 -1.33 -2.25 -32.31
C ASN A 517 -0.58 -3.10 -33.34
N TRP A 518 0.17 -2.48 -34.25
CA TRP A 518 0.94 -3.19 -35.27
C TRP A 518 2.14 -3.95 -34.69
N ALA A 519 2.60 -3.63 -33.48
CA ALA A 519 3.67 -4.34 -32.80
C ALA A 519 3.18 -5.42 -31.82
N ASN A 520 1.86 -5.67 -31.78
CA ASN A 520 1.27 -6.71 -30.97
C ASN A 520 1.25 -8.05 -31.73
N ALA A 521 1.95 -9.06 -31.22
CA ALA A 521 2.01 -10.40 -31.80
C ALA A 521 0.63 -11.00 -32.13
N LYS A 522 -0.40 -10.69 -31.32
CA LYS A 522 -1.77 -11.18 -31.54
C LYS A 522 -2.39 -10.70 -32.86
N LYS A 523 -1.91 -9.60 -33.46
CA LYS A 523 -2.37 -9.13 -34.78
C LYS A 523 -1.89 -10.02 -35.94
N TYR A 524 -0.88 -10.84 -35.70
CA TYR A 524 -0.28 -11.74 -36.69
C TYR A 524 -0.71 -13.19 -36.51
N GLN A 525 -1.67 -13.46 -35.62
CA GLN A 525 -2.09 -14.82 -35.28
C GLN A 525 -2.49 -15.67 -36.50
N TYR A 526 -3.05 -15.06 -37.55
CA TYR A 526 -3.43 -15.77 -38.78
C TYR A 526 -2.27 -16.00 -39.77
N GLN A 527 -1.14 -15.32 -39.58
CA GLN A 527 0.05 -15.37 -40.43
C GLN A 527 1.19 -16.18 -39.80
N MET A 528 1.06 -16.55 -38.53
CA MET A 528 2.05 -17.32 -37.78
C MET A 528 1.81 -18.82 -37.92
N THR A 529 2.88 -19.55 -38.17
CA THR A 529 2.96 -20.98 -37.90
C THR A 529 3.38 -21.16 -36.44
N ALA A 530 2.70 -22.03 -35.70
CA ALA A 530 2.99 -22.30 -34.28
C ALA A 530 3.31 -23.79 -34.08
N PRO A 531 4.50 -24.25 -34.53
CA PRO A 531 4.84 -25.66 -34.49
C PRO A 531 4.99 -26.12 -33.04
N GLY A 532 4.24 -27.16 -32.63
CA GLY A 532 4.35 -27.74 -31.27
C GLY A 532 3.58 -27.02 -30.16
N TRP A 533 2.82 -25.96 -30.48
CA TRP A 533 1.98 -25.24 -29.51
C TRP A 533 0.50 -25.65 -29.60
N LYS A 534 -0.21 -25.65 -28.47
CA LYS A 534 -1.64 -26.04 -28.39
C LYS A 534 -2.57 -25.07 -29.13
N SER A 535 -2.19 -23.80 -29.21
CA SER A 535 -2.97 -22.73 -29.84
C SER A 535 -2.03 -21.61 -30.28
N THR A 536 -2.34 -20.95 -31.40
CA THR A 536 -1.61 -19.76 -31.84
C THR A 536 -1.75 -18.59 -30.86
N SER A 537 -2.82 -18.57 -30.05
CA SER A 537 -2.97 -17.57 -28.97
C SER A 537 -1.96 -17.80 -27.85
N ASP A 538 -1.73 -19.07 -27.47
CA ASP A 538 -0.73 -19.44 -26.46
C ASP A 538 0.67 -19.09 -26.95
N TYR A 539 0.95 -19.33 -28.24
CA TYR A 539 2.19 -18.92 -28.88
C TYR A 539 2.38 -17.39 -28.87
N CYS A 540 1.35 -16.60 -29.23
CA CYS A 540 1.40 -15.14 -29.13
C CYS A 540 1.64 -14.66 -27.69
N ASN A 541 1.02 -15.30 -26.70
CA ASN A 541 1.22 -14.96 -25.29
C ASN A 541 2.66 -15.27 -24.84
N ALA A 542 3.24 -16.38 -25.31
CA ALA A 542 4.64 -16.69 -25.07
C ALA A 542 5.57 -15.65 -25.69
N ILE A 543 5.35 -15.25 -26.96
CA ILE A 543 6.13 -14.18 -27.61
C ILE A 543 6.11 -12.90 -26.76
N LEU A 544 4.92 -12.44 -26.35
CA LEU A 544 4.77 -11.24 -25.51
C LEU A 544 5.47 -11.38 -24.15
N ALA A 545 5.43 -12.57 -23.54
CA ALA A 545 6.09 -12.85 -22.27
C ALA A 545 7.62 -12.83 -22.40
N HIS A 546 8.19 -13.45 -23.43
CA HIS A 546 9.63 -13.43 -23.71
C HIS A 546 10.14 -12.02 -24.05
N LEU A 547 9.30 -11.23 -24.73
CA LEU A 547 9.53 -9.80 -24.98
C LEU A 547 9.29 -8.90 -23.74
N GLN A 548 8.80 -9.46 -22.63
CA GLN A 548 8.49 -8.75 -21.39
C GLN A 548 7.50 -7.59 -21.57
N VAL A 549 6.53 -7.76 -22.48
CA VAL A 549 5.40 -6.84 -22.68
C VAL A 549 4.35 -7.10 -21.61
N LEU A 550 3.85 -6.03 -20.99
CA LEU A 550 2.77 -6.09 -20.02
C LEU A 550 1.42 -6.14 -20.74
N THR A 551 0.79 -7.32 -20.74
CA THR A 551 -0.55 -7.53 -21.32
C THR A 551 -1.66 -6.84 -20.52
N ALA A 552 -1.44 -6.65 -19.22
CA ALA A 552 -2.23 -5.80 -18.35
C ALA A 552 -1.29 -4.92 -17.52
N PRO A 553 -1.65 -3.65 -17.25
CA PRO A 553 -0.81 -2.77 -16.45
C PRO A 553 -0.77 -3.24 -14.99
N THR A 554 0.33 -2.91 -14.30
CA THR A 554 0.46 -3.21 -12.86
C THR A 554 -0.29 -2.18 -12.02
N VAL A 555 -0.63 -2.54 -10.78
CA VAL A 555 -1.27 -1.63 -9.83
C VAL A 555 -0.42 -0.37 -9.62
N ASP A 556 0.90 -0.52 -9.52
CA ASP A 556 1.80 0.62 -9.34
C ASP A 556 1.71 1.58 -10.52
N LEU A 557 1.84 1.10 -11.77
CA LEU A 557 1.78 1.94 -12.97
C LEU A 557 0.50 2.78 -13.04
N VAL A 558 -0.65 2.18 -12.70
CA VAL A 558 -1.94 2.89 -12.72
C VAL A 558 -2.09 3.82 -11.51
N THR A 559 -1.54 3.47 -10.35
CA THR A 559 -1.51 4.33 -9.16
C THR A 559 -0.70 5.60 -9.43
N PHE A 560 0.51 5.46 -9.97
CA PHE A 560 1.34 6.59 -10.39
C PHE A 560 0.68 7.40 -11.50
N HIS A 561 -0.01 6.74 -12.43
CA HIS A 561 -0.73 7.42 -13.51
C HIS A 561 -1.87 8.29 -12.95
N CYS A 562 -2.68 7.72 -12.06
CA CYS A 562 -3.73 8.43 -11.33
C CYS A 562 -3.16 9.65 -10.60
N GLN A 563 -2.04 9.49 -9.89
CA GLN A 563 -1.34 10.58 -9.21
C GLN A 563 -0.88 11.68 -10.18
N ASN A 564 -0.19 11.33 -11.27
CA ASN A 564 0.30 12.29 -12.26
C ASN A 564 -0.85 13.12 -12.88
N VAL A 565 -1.91 12.44 -13.31
CA VAL A 565 -3.07 13.08 -13.94
C VAL A 565 -3.81 13.97 -12.94
N SER A 566 -4.17 13.42 -11.78
CA SER A 566 -4.95 14.15 -10.78
C SER A 566 -4.18 15.32 -10.17
N CYS A 567 -2.90 15.18 -9.84
CA CYS A 567 -2.08 16.29 -9.32
C CYS A 567 -1.88 17.40 -10.35
N GLN A 568 -1.75 17.07 -11.63
CA GLN A 568 -1.63 18.09 -12.68
C GLN A 568 -2.95 18.85 -12.85
N LEU A 569 -4.06 18.13 -12.99
CA LEU A 569 -5.38 18.74 -13.17
C LEU A 569 -5.90 19.46 -11.92
N ALA A 570 -5.49 19.04 -10.72
CA ALA A 570 -5.84 19.73 -9.48
C ALA A 570 -5.25 21.15 -9.41
N LYS A 571 -4.15 21.45 -10.13
CA LYS A 571 -3.61 22.81 -10.24
C LYS A 571 -4.50 23.73 -11.08
N GLU A 572 -5.32 23.16 -11.95
CA GLU A 572 -6.29 23.86 -12.81
C GLU A 572 -7.65 24.02 -12.12
N ASN A 573 -7.80 23.56 -10.87
CA ASN A 573 -9.03 23.71 -10.10
C ASN A 573 -9.45 25.20 -10.00
N GLY A 574 -10.62 25.54 -10.55
CA GLY A 574 -11.13 26.91 -10.58
C GLY A 574 -10.86 27.68 -11.89
N SER A 575 -10.19 27.06 -12.86
CA SER A 575 -10.12 27.56 -14.23
C SER A 575 -11.34 27.11 -15.04
N ASP A 576 -11.73 27.90 -16.06
CA ASP A 576 -12.81 27.53 -16.98
C ASP A 576 -12.38 26.33 -17.84
N VAL A 577 -13.12 25.22 -17.73
CA VAL A 577 -12.82 23.97 -18.44
C VAL A 577 -13.92 23.72 -19.47
N THR A 578 -13.53 23.53 -20.73
CA THR A 578 -14.50 23.27 -21.80
C THR A 578 -15.23 21.94 -21.61
N SER A 579 -16.44 21.80 -22.15
CA SER A 579 -17.20 20.54 -22.06
C SER A 579 -16.46 19.33 -22.66
N SER A 580 -15.66 19.54 -23.71
CA SER A 580 -14.83 18.49 -24.30
C SER A 580 -13.75 18.00 -23.33
N GLN A 581 -13.03 18.91 -22.68
CA GLN A 581 -12.02 18.57 -21.67
C GLN A 581 -12.66 17.85 -20.46
N GLN A 582 -13.84 18.29 -20.00
CA GLN A 582 -14.58 17.61 -18.93
C GLN A 582 -14.89 16.15 -19.30
N CYS A 583 -15.41 15.91 -20.51
CA CYS A 583 -15.67 14.55 -21.02
C CYS A 583 -14.40 13.69 -21.05
N THR A 584 -13.27 14.24 -21.50
CA THR A 584 -11.99 13.52 -21.52
C THR A 584 -11.51 13.17 -20.12
N ARG A 585 -11.56 14.12 -19.17
CA ARG A 585 -11.20 13.92 -17.76
C ARG A 585 -12.06 12.83 -17.13
N VAL A 586 -13.38 12.88 -17.29
CA VAL A 586 -14.30 11.85 -16.81
C VAL A 586 -13.96 10.49 -17.43
N SER A 587 -13.79 10.43 -18.75
CA SER A 587 -13.49 9.18 -19.46
C SER A 587 -12.19 8.53 -18.96
N VAL A 588 -11.12 9.31 -18.78
CA VAL A 588 -9.85 8.83 -18.22
C VAL A 588 -10.07 8.30 -16.81
N MET A 589 -10.61 9.13 -15.92
CA MET A 589 -10.69 8.80 -14.50
C MET A 589 -11.64 7.63 -14.24
N THR A 590 -12.75 7.49 -14.96
CA THR A 590 -13.61 6.31 -14.90
C THR A 590 -12.86 5.02 -15.24
N ASN A 591 -11.96 5.05 -16.23
CA ASN A 591 -11.14 3.86 -16.56
C ASN A 591 -10.10 3.57 -15.46
N VAL A 592 -9.51 4.62 -14.88
CA VAL A 592 -8.58 4.50 -13.75
C VAL A 592 -9.29 3.91 -12.53
N TYR A 593 -10.44 4.45 -12.12
CA TYR A 593 -11.21 3.95 -10.97
C TYR A 593 -11.66 2.51 -11.17
N ARG A 594 -12.14 2.15 -12.38
CA ARG A 594 -12.52 0.77 -12.70
C ARG A 594 -11.36 -0.21 -12.49
N PHE A 595 -10.16 0.16 -12.95
CA PHE A 595 -8.97 -0.67 -12.75
C PHE A 595 -8.58 -0.74 -11.27
N LEU A 596 -8.49 0.40 -10.58
CA LEU A 596 -8.07 0.47 -9.18
C LEU A 596 -9.06 -0.26 -8.26
N GLN A 597 -10.37 -0.15 -8.50
CA GLN A 597 -11.36 -0.90 -7.72
C GLN A 597 -11.19 -2.42 -7.91
N ALA A 598 -10.93 -2.87 -9.14
CA ALA A 598 -10.80 -4.30 -9.45
C ALA A 598 -9.49 -4.93 -8.95
N LYS A 599 -8.40 -4.15 -8.84
CA LYS A 599 -7.05 -4.70 -8.61
C LYS A 599 -6.27 -4.08 -7.44
N ALA A 600 -6.64 -2.89 -6.96
CA ALA A 600 -5.88 -2.12 -5.97
C ALA A 600 -6.52 -2.03 -4.57
N VAL A 601 -7.77 -2.49 -4.38
CA VAL A 601 -8.53 -2.43 -3.10
C VAL A 601 -7.95 -3.30 -1.97
N SER A 602 -6.75 -3.84 -2.15
CA SER A 602 -5.97 -4.52 -1.11
C SER A 602 -4.48 -4.14 -1.13
N SER A 603 -4.10 -3.14 -1.93
CA SER A 603 -2.72 -2.66 -2.04
C SER A 603 -2.46 -1.54 -1.05
N ALA A 604 -1.58 -1.79 -0.08
CA ALA A 604 -1.15 -0.79 0.89
C ALA A 604 -0.44 0.39 0.22
N VAL A 605 0.42 0.11 -0.77
CA VAL A 605 1.17 1.13 -1.53
C VAL A 605 0.23 2.06 -2.31
N ALA A 606 -0.80 1.48 -2.93
CA ALA A 606 -1.79 2.28 -3.65
C ALA A 606 -2.59 3.18 -2.70
N LYS A 607 -2.93 2.67 -1.51
CA LYS A 607 -3.63 3.43 -0.47
C LYS A 607 -2.79 4.61 0.01
N GLU A 608 -1.57 4.35 0.47
CA GLU A 608 -0.66 5.37 1.01
C GLU A 608 -0.44 6.53 0.03
N ARG A 609 -0.31 6.23 -1.27
CA ARG A 609 -0.15 7.26 -2.30
C ARG A 609 -1.44 8.02 -2.59
N LEU A 610 -2.56 7.32 -2.80
CA LEU A 610 -3.78 7.94 -3.31
C LEU A 610 -4.61 8.62 -2.22
N GLU A 611 -4.49 8.20 -0.96
CA GLU A 611 -5.14 8.84 0.20
C GLU A 611 -4.73 10.32 0.33
N HIS A 612 -3.47 10.63 0.03
CA HIS A 612 -2.92 11.99 0.04
C HIS A 612 -2.85 12.65 -1.35
N THR A 613 -3.59 12.11 -2.33
CA THR A 613 -3.66 12.66 -3.70
C THR A 613 -5.08 13.16 -3.96
N PRO A 614 -5.26 14.32 -4.63
CA PRO A 614 -6.58 14.84 -4.99
C PRO A 614 -7.19 14.05 -6.15
N CYS A 615 -7.44 12.76 -5.96
CA CYS A 615 -7.79 11.83 -7.03
C CYS A 615 -9.29 11.65 -7.25
N VAL A 616 -10.16 12.33 -6.50
CA VAL A 616 -11.62 12.22 -6.67
C VAL A 616 -12.11 13.33 -7.58
N LEU A 617 -12.80 12.97 -8.66
CA LEU A 617 -13.29 13.90 -9.68
C LEU A 617 -14.75 14.29 -9.42
N VAL A 618 -14.98 15.55 -9.06
CA VAL A 618 -16.31 16.10 -8.72
C VAL A 618 -16.72 17.19 -9.72
N GLU A 619 -17.92 17.75 -9.53
CA GLU A 619 -18.46 18.84 -10.37
C GLU A 619 -18.46 18.48 -11.87
N ASN A 620 -18.89 17.27 -12.21
CA ASN A 620 -18.98 16.77 -13.59
C ASN A 620 -17.66 16.87 -14.38
N GLY A 621 -16.52 16.62 -13.74
CA GLY A 621 -15.21 16.61 -14.40
C GLY A 621 -14.43 17.91 -14.31
N GLN A 622 -14.95 18.90 -13.58
CA GLN A 622 -14.31 20.22 -13.46
C GLN A 622 -13.24 20.25 -12.38
N ARG A 623 -13.44 19.52 -11.27
CA ARG A 623 -12.60 19.68 -10.08
C ARG A 623 -12.11 18.36 -9.50
N PHE A 624 -10.87 18.36 -9.05
CA PHE A 624 -10.22 17.25 -8.36
C PHE A 624 -10.04 17.56 -6.87
N CYS A 625 -10.48 16.67 -5.98
CA CYS A 625 -10.39 16.82 -4.53
C CYS A 625 -9.84 15.57 -3.84
N PHE A 626 -9.40 15.73 -2.59
CA PHE A 626 -8.94 14.61 -1.77
C PHE A 626 -10.10 13.72 -1.34
N ALA A 627 -9.85 12.43 -1.11
CA ALA A 627 -10.87 11.49 -0.62
C ALA A 627 -11.55 11.98 0.67
N LYS A 628 -10.78 12.55 1.61
CA LYS A 628 -11.30 13.16 2.85
C LYS A 628 -12.27 14.35 2.65
N GLN A 629 -12.33 14.93 1.45
CA GLN A 629 -13.27 16.01 1.12
C GLN A 629 -14.61 15.49 0.58
N VAL A 630 -14.74 14.18 0.39
CA VAL A 630 -15.93 13.56 -0.21
C VAL A 630 -16.55 12.59 0.78
N VAL A 631 -17.82 12.81 1.07
CA VAL A 631 -18.64 11.96 1.94
C VAL A 631 -19.61 11.15 1.08
N MET A 632 -19.74 9.86 1.34
CA MET A 632 -20.55 8.97 0.50
C MET A 632 -22.04 9.34 0.56
N GLU A 633 -22.56 9.59 1.76
CA GLU A 633 -23.94 10.03 1.99
C GLU A 633 -23.97 11.42 2.61
N LEU A 634 -24.21 12.44 1.78
CA LEU A 634 -24.34 13.84 2.20
C LEU A 634 -25.44 14.55 1.41
N TYR A 635 -26.36 15.20 2.11
CA TYR A 635 -27.40 16.00 1.46
C TYR A 635 -26.82 17.28 0.85
N LYS A 636 -27.36 17.70 -0.31
CA LYS A 636 -26.86 18.87 -1.07
C LYS A 636 -26.80 20.17 -0.26
N ASN A 637 -27.71 20.37 0.68
CA ASN A 637 -27.75 21.56 1.55
C ASN A 637 -26.66 21.57 2.63
N LEU A 638 -25.98 20.43 2.86
CA LEU A 638 -24.88 20.27 3.81
C LEU A 638 -23.51 20.30 3.12
N GLU A 639 -23.47 20.32 1.78
CA GLU A 639 -22.24 20.52 1.01
C GLU A 639 -21.70 21.94 1.19
N ILE A 640 -20.39 22.09 1.26
CA ILE A 640 -19.71 23.39 1.37
C ILE A 640 -18.69 23.46 0.24
N LYS A 641 -19.15 23.74 -0.97
CA LYS A 641 -18.27 23.81 -2.15
C LYS A 641 -17.37 25.05 -2.07
N PRO A 642 -16.07 24.95 -2.43
CA PRO A 642 -15.40 23.79 -2.99
C PRO A 642 -14.64 22.88 -1.99
N PHE A 643 -15.03 22.88 -0.71
CA PHE A 643 -14.28 22.25 0.38
C PHE A 643 -14.81 20.87 0.79
N LEU A 644 -16.13 20.69 0.80
CA LEU A 644 -16.81 19.46 1.20
C LEU A 644 -17.91 19.09 0.19
N TYR A 645 -17.86 17.86 -0.31
CA TYR A 645 -18.76 17.33 -1.34
C TYR A 645 -19.46 16.06 -0.87
N GLY A 646 -20.71 15.88 -1.31
CA GLY A 646 -21.32 14.56 -1.37
C GLY A 646 -20.79 13.78 -2.58
N MET A 647 -20.71 12.46 -2.47
CA MET A 647 -20.25 11.61 -3.56
C MET A 647 -21.22 11.74 -4.75
N PRO A 648 -20.73 12.16 -5.94
CA PRO A 648 -21.55 12.21 -7.14
C PRO A 648 -22.13 10.84 -7.48
N ALA A 649 -23.35 10.81 -8.02
CA ALA A 649 -24.04 9.56 -8.36
C ALA A 649 -23.25 8.72 -9.37
N GLU A 650 -22.53 9.38 -10.27
CA GLU A 650 -21.67 8.77 -11.30
C GLU A 650 -20.47 8.02 -10.69
N LEU A 651 -20.05 8.39 -9.48
CA LEU A 651 -18.94 7.74 -8.77
C LEU A 651 -19.41 6.63 -7.82
N SER A 652 -20.72 6.44 -7.66
CA SER A 652 -21.28 5.42 -6.77
C SER A 652 -20.85 3.99 -7.14
N GLU A 653 -20.61 3.71 -8.43
CA GLU A 653 -20.08 2.41 -8.89
C GLU A 653 -18.67 2.11 -8.32
N PHE A 654 -17.94 3.13 -7.88
CA PHE A 654 -16.60 3.04 -7.31
C PHE A 654 -16.57 3.26 -5.78
N ALA A 655 -17.71 3.15 -5.11
CA ALA A 655 -17.86 3.35 -3.67
C ALA A 655 -16.85 2.53 -2.85
N THR A 656 -16.56 1.29 -3.24
CA THR A 656 -15.62 0.42 -2.53
C THR A 656 -14.20 0.97 -2.58
N LEU A 657 -13.76 1.47 -3.74
CA LEU A 657 -12.46 2.13 -3.89
C LEU A 657 -12.38 3.39 -3.04
N PHE A 658 -13.37 4.28 -3.14
CA PHE A 658 -13.31 5.56 -2.44
C PHE A 658 -13.40 5.41 -0.92
N LYS A 659 -14.18 4.45 -0.42
CA LYS A 659 -14.17 4.07 1.01
C LYS A 659 -12.79 3.57 1.45
N TYR A 660 -12.10 2.79 0.61
CA TYR A 660 -10.74 2.31 0.89
C TYR A 660 -9.70 3.44 0.91
N LEU A 661 -9.88 4.47 0.07
CA LEU A 661 -9.02 5.66 -0.02
C LEU A 661 -9.29 6.72 1.05
N GLY A 662 -10.32 6.55 1.90
CA GLY A 662 -10.60 7.43 3.03
C GLY A 662 -11.86 8.29 2.92
N CYS A 663 -12.73 8.06 1.93
CA CYS A 663 -14.06 8.69 1.92
C CYS A 663 -14.92 8.10 3.05
N SER A 664 -15.46 8.96 3.90
CA SER A 664 -16.30 8.53 5.03
C SER A 664 -17.72 8.21 4.58
N PRO A 665 -18.38 7.19 5.18
CA PRO A 665 -19.75 6.83 4.83
C PRO A 665 -20.74 7.98 5.11
N SER A 666 -20.57 8.67 6.23
CA SER A 666 -21.35 9.83 6.65
C SER A 666 -20.44 10.98 7.08
N VAL A 667 -21.01 12.18 7.14
CA VAL A 667 -20.28 13.39 7.57
C VAL A 667 -20.00 13.35 9.07
N THR A 668 -18.84 13.87 9.47
CA THR A 668 -18.36 13.88 10.86
C THR A 668 -17.85 15.26 11.24
N PRO A 669 -17.65 15.55 12.55
CA PRO A 669 -17.08 16.83 13.00
C PRO A 669 -15.73 17.16 12.37
N SER A 670 -14.87 16.15 12.12
CA SER A 670 -13.57 16.34 11.50
C SER A 670 -13.64 16.83 10.05
N HIS A 671 -14.73 16.53 9.31
CA HIS A 671 -14.92 17.08 7.96
C HIS A 671 -15.15 18.59 8.00
N TYR A 672 -15.97 19.08 8.93
CA TYR A 672 -16.21 20.52 9.06
C TYR A 672 -14.99 21.26 9.64
N ALA A 673 -14.25 20.64 10.56
CA ALA A 673 -12.96 21.16 11.01
C ALA A 673 -11.95 21.26 9.85
N MET A 674 -11.89 20.24 8.97
CA MET A 674 -11.07 20.28 7.75
C MET A 674 -11.49 21.42 6.82
N VAL A 675 -12.79 21.69 6.62
CA VAL A 675 -13.25 22.84 5.82
C VAL A 675 -12.71 24.16 6.38
N LEU A 676 -12.78 24.33 7.71
CA LEU A 676 -12.27 25.52 8.39
C LEU A 676 -10.75 25.66 8.28
N ASP A 677 -10.02 24.55 8.39
CA ASP A 677 -8.56 24.51 8.17
C ASP A 677 -8.17 24.86 6.72
N MET A 678 -8.89 24.32 5.73
CA MET A 678 -8.67 24.63 4.31
C MET A 678 -8.94 26.11 3.99
N LEU A 679 -10.02 26.68 4.53
CA LEU A 679 -10.33 28.12 4.40
C LEU A 679 -9.24 28.97 5.06
N HIS A 680 -8.80 28.61 6.26
CA HIS A 680 -7.71 29.31 6.95
C HIS A 680 -6.41 29.28 6.14
N GLY A 681 -6.06 28.14 5.54
CA GLY A 681 -4.88 28.00 4.68
C GLY A 681 -4.91 28.87 3.41
N GLN A 682 -6.10 29.11 2.84
CA GLN A 682 -6.27 30.03 1.71
C GLN A 682 -6.16 31.49 2.12
N CYS A 683 -6.68 31.85 3.30
CA CYS A 683 -6.76 33.24 3.77
C CYS A 683 -5.50 33.73 4.49
N LYS A 684 -4.68 32.82 5.04
CA LYS A 684 -3.41 33.12 5.75
C LYS A 684 -3.53 34.27 6.77
N THR A 685 -4.56 34.25 7.63
CA THR A 685 -4.91 35.26 8.67
C THR A 685 -5.56 36.57 8.19
N ASN A 686 -5.88 36.70 6.90
CA ASN A 686 -6.61 37.87 6.40
C ASN A 686 -8.12 37.81 6.71
N ARG A 687 -8.78 38.98 6.61
CA ARG A 687 -10.24 39.12 6.65
C ARG A 687 -10.89 38.22 5.59
N LEU A 688 -11.87 37.43 6.02
CA LEU A 688 -12.69 36.60 5.12
C LEU A 688 -13.59 37.49 4.24
N GLU A 689 -13.70 37.15 2.95
CA GLU A 689 -14.70 37.73 2.05
C GLU A 689 -16.11 37.14 2.29
N PRO A 690 -17.19 37.77 1.81
CA PRO A 690 -18.56 37.33 2.10
C PRO A 690 -18.89 35.84 1.83
N ASN A 691 -18.39 35.20 0.75
CA ASN A 691 -18.63 33.78 0.50
C ASN A 691 -17.76 32.85 1.36
N GLU A 692 -16.54 33.24 1.68
CA GLU A 692 -15.69 32.60 2.69
C GLU A 692 -16.34 32.65 4.07
N VAL A 693 -16.91 33.80 4.46
CA VAL A 693 -17.72 33.93 5.69
C VAL A 693 -18.90 32.96 5.65
N ARG A 694 -19.67 32.93 4.56
CA ARG A 694 -20.79 32.00 4.40
C ARG A 694 -20.35 30.53 4.53
N SER A 695 -19.22 30.17 3.92
CA SER A 695 -18.66 28.81 3.97
C SER A 695 -18.17 28.46 5.37
N ALA A 696 -17.48 29.37 6.05
CA ALA A 696 -16.98 29.19 7.41
C ALA A 696 -18.14 29.05 8.41
N LEU A 697 -19.17 29.90 8.31
CA LEU A 697 -20.36 29.79 9.15
C LEU A 697 -21.16 28.51 8.85
N GLY A 698 -21.25 28.09 7.59
CA GLY A 698 -21.82 26.80 7.21
C GLY A 698 -21.07 25.61 7.83
N ALA A 699 -19.75 25.69 7.89
CA ALA A 699 -18.92 24.67 8.53
C ALA A 699 -19.10 24.67 10.06
N VAL A 700 -19.17 25.83 10.71
CA VAL A 700 -19.49 25.96 12.14
C VAL A 700 -20.86 25.37 12.45
N LYS A 701 -21.87 25.68 11.64
CA LYS A 701 -23.22 25.12 11.76
C LYS A 701 -23.17 23.59 11.74
N GLY A 702 -22.61 23.02 10.68
CA GLY A 702 -22.51 21.58 10.52
C GLY A 702 -21.70 20.91 11.65
N LEU A 703 -20.61 21.55 12.09
CA LEU A 703 -19.77 21.05 13.19
C LEU A 703 -20.59 20.87 14.48
N PHE A 704 -21.27 21.92 14.93
CA PHE A 704 -22.02 21.88 16.19
C PHE A 704 -23.32 21.08 16.07
N GLU A 705 -23.98 21.03 14.91
CA GLU A 705 -25.17 20.20 14.72
C GLU A 705 -24.85 18.69 14.77
N ILE A 706 -23.70 18.26 14.22
CA ILE A 706 -23.26 16.86 14.30
C ILE A 706 -22.71 16.50 15.68
N LEU A 707 -21.99 17.40 16.35
CA LEU A 707 -21.50 17.17 17.71
C LEU A 707 -22.64 16.86 18.69
N GLN A 708 -23.81 17.46 18.49
CA GLN A 708 -25.01 17.17 19.28
C GLN A 708 -25.54 15.74 19.08
N ASP A 709 -25.35 15.15 17.90
CA ASP A 709 -25.81 13.80 17.57
C ASP A 709 -24.81 12.70 17.97
N THR A 710 -23.56 13.07 18.27
CA THR A 710 -22.45 12.13 18.45
C THR A 710 -21.96 12.13 19.90
N SER A 711 -22.70 11.46 20.81
CA SER A 711 -22.40 11.48 22.26
C SER A 711 -21.17 10.67 22.72
N GLU A 712 -20.53 9.86 21.86
CA GLU A 712 -19.50 8.89 22.32
C GLU A 712 -18.21 8.77 21.46
N ALA A 713 -18.04 9.54 20.38
CA ALA A 713 -16.86 9.39 19.53
C ALA A 713 -15.66 10.21 20.05
N LYS A 714 -14.49 9.57 20.22
CA LYS A 714 -13.21 10.28 20.32
C LYS A 714 -13.01 11.07 19.03
N HIS A 715 -13.30 12.38 19.06
CA HIS A 715 -13.12 13.23 17.91
C HIS A 715 -11.64 13.55 17.73
N ASP A 716 -11.07 13.04 16.64
CA ASP A 716 -9.68 13.30 16.24
C ASP A 716 -9.59 14.73 15.64
N MET A 717 -9.48 15.72 16.53
CA MET A 717 -9.31 17.14 16.19
C MET A 717 -8.12 17.68 16.97
N SER A 718 -6.94 17.68 16.35
CA SER A 718 -5.70 18.21 16.93
C SER A 718 -5.63 19.74 16.86
N ALA A 719 -6.29 20.36 15.88
CA ALA A 719 -6.41 21.80 15.72
C ALA A 719 -7.79 22.15 15.15
N LEU A 720 -8.39 23.23 15.64
CA LEU A 720 -9.66 23.77 15.17
C LEU A 720 -9.52 25.28 14.97
N TYR A 721 -9.94 25.77 13.82
CA TYR A 721 -10.06 27.20 13.54
C TYR A 721 -11.52 27.58 13.55
N LEU A 722 -11.89 28.63 14.28
CA LEU A 722 -13.26 29.14 14.31
C LEU A 722 -13.29 30.59 13.78
N PRO A 723 -14.41 31.01 13.18
CA PRO A 723 -14.62 32.40 12.81
C PRO A 723 -14.58 33.27 14.07
N ALA A 724 -13.73 34.30 14.00
CA ALA A 724 -13.46 35.21 15.08
C ALA A 724 -13.81 36.65 14.69
N THR A 725 -14.27 37.44 15.65
CA THR A 725 -14.59 38.85 15.49
C THR A 725 -14.31 39.59 16.81
N SER A 726 -14.09 40.90 16.77
CA SER A 726 -13.82 41.71 17.97
C SER A 726 -15.00 42.65 18.23
N PRO A 727 -16.08 42.18 18.89
CA PRO A 727 -17.33 42.94 18.99
C PRO A 727 -17.24 44.18 19.89
N PHE A 728 -16.25 44.24 20.78
CA PHE A 728 -16.06 45.31 21.77
C PHE A 728 -14.92 46.28 21.42
N SER A 729 -14.37 46.18 20.20
CA SER A 729 -13.30 47.06 19.72
C SER A 729 -13.85 48.42 19.33
N SER A 730 -13.21 49.51 19.77
CA SER A 730 -13.54 50.88 19.36
C SER A 730 -12.97 51.28 18.01
N SER A 731 -12.22 50.39 17.35
CA SER A 731 -11.62 50.68 16.04
C SER A 731 -12.67 50.76 14.91
N PHE A 732 -13.93 50.40 15.19
CA PHE A 732 -14.98 50.25 14.18
C PHE A 732 -16.19 51.16 14.48
N ASP A 733 -16.10 52.42 14.08
CA ASP A 733 -17.20 53.40 14.09
C ASP A 733 -18.30 53.03 13.07
N GLY A 734 -19.17 52.07 13.41
CA GLY A 734 -20.35 51.69 12.62
C GLY A 734 -20.08 50.77 11.41
N ILE A 735 -18.85 50.27 11.24
CA ILE A 735 -18.48 49.28 10.21
C ILE A 735 -18.57 47.88 10.83
N VAL A 736 -19.11 46.89 10.09
CA VAL A 736 -19.14 45.49 10.55
C VAL A 736 -17.69 45.00 10.79
N PRO A 737 -17.35 44.55 12.01
CA PRO A 737 -15.99 44.12 12.33
C PRO A 737 -15.57 42.96 11.42
N PRO A 738 -14.30 42.93 10.97
CA PRO A 738 -13.80 41.88 10.10
C PRO A 738 -13.92 40.52 10.79
N ILE A 739 -14.29 39.51 10.01
CA ILE A 739 -14.29 38.11 10.46
C ILE A 739 -13.00 37.47 9.94
N VAL A 740 -12.26 36.81 10.83
CA VAL A 740 -11.02 36.09 10.52
C VAL A 740 -11.11 34.67 11.07
N LEU A 741 -10.38 33.71 10.49
CA LEU A 741 -10.26 32.36 11.07
C LEU A 741 -9.06 32.33 12.02
N THR A 742 -9.32 31.98 13.28
CA THR A 742 -8.30 31.94 14.36
C THR A 742 -8.40 30.62 15.10
N LYS A 743 -7.30 30.16 15.70
CA LYS A 743 -7.31 28.93 16.49
C LYS A 743 -8.31 29.04 17.64
N ALA A 744 -9.16 28.03 17.80
CA ALA A 744 -10.23 28.05 18.78
C ALA A 744 -9.74 28.33 20.21
N THR A 745 -8.56 27.83 20.59
CA THR A 745 -7.94 28.03 21.92
C THR A 745 -7.51 29.47 22.21
N GLU A 746 -7.36 30.30 21.18
CA GLU A 746 -7.01 31.72 21.28
C GLU A 746 -8.26 32.62 21.35
N LEU A 747 -9.46 32.04 21.21
CA LEU A 747 -10.72 32.76 21.18
C LEU A 747 -11.43 32.78 22.52
N ILE A 748 -12.18 33.85 22.73
CA ILE A 748 -13.10 34.00 23.85
C ILE A 748 -14.52 33.68 23.38
N PHE A 749 -15.21 32.76 24.06
CA PHE A 749 -16.64 32.54 23.88
C PHE A 749 -17.42 33.39 24.89
N ASP A 750 -18.38 34.15 24.39
CA ASP A 750 -19.23 35.04 25.19
C ASP A 750 -20.30 34.25 25.95
N ASP A 751 -19.95 33.78 27.15
CA ASP A 751 -20.87 33.15 28.09
C ASP A 751 -21.32 34.08 29.23
N ALA A 752 -20.88 35.34 29.21
CA ALA A 752 -21.09 36.33 30.28
C ALA A 752 -21.70 37.64 29.73
N PRO A 753 -22.93 37.61 29.18
CA PRO A 753 -23.54 38.77 28.53
C PRO A 753 -23.78 39.97 29.45
N HIS A 754 -23.78 39.76 30.78
CA HIS A 754 -23.90 40.83 31.77
C HIS A 754 -22.69 41.78 31.79
N TYR A 755 -21.55 41.41 31.20
CA TYR A 755 -20.38 42.28 31.07
C TYR A 755 -20.43 43.25 29.87
N HIS A 756 -21.34 43.07 28.90
CA HIS A 756 -21.36 43.84 27.65
C HIS A 756 -21.41 45.36 27.85
N GLY A 757 -22.16 45.85 28.84
CA GLY A 757 -22.25 47.29 29.12
C GLY A 757 -20.97 47.92 29.68
N ARG A 758 -20.06 47.09 30.20
CA ARG A 758 -18.83 47.49 30.91
C ARG A 758 -17.55 47.15 30.15
N VAL A 759 -17.63 46.31 29.13
CA VAL A 759 -16.49 45.92 28.29
C VAL A 759 -16.49 46.78 27.03
N LYS A 760 -15.67 47.84 27.04
CA LYS A 760 -15.39 48.74 25.92
C LYS A 760 -13.89 48.74 25.65
N ASP A 761 -13.49 49.06 24.42
CA ASP A 761 -12.07 49.08 24.00
C ASP A 761 -11.35 47.73 24.24
N PHE A 762 -12.07 46.61 24.06
CA PHE A 762 -11.57 45.27 24.36
C PHE A 762 -11.25 44.51 23.06
N ASP A 763 -10.03 44.71 22.57
CA ASP A 763 -9.54 44.26 21.25
C ASP A 763 -9.11 42.78 21.20
N LEU A 764 -9.82 41.89 21.89
CA LEU A 764 -9.56 40.45 21.83
C LEU A 764 -10.52 39.74 20.85
N PRO A 765 -10.10 38.60 20.26
CA PRO A 765 -10.92 37.88 19.30
C PRO A 765 -11.96 36.99 20.02
N PHE A 766 -13.23 37.20 19.71
CA PHE A 766 -14.34 36.40 20.19
C PHE A 766 -14.81 35.42 19.11
N VAL A 767 -15.29 34.25 19.53
CA VAL A 767 -16.02 33.33 18.65
C VAL A 767 -17.23 34.07 18.09
N VAL A 768 -17.41 34.06 16.76
CA VAL A 768 -18.61 34.64 16.14
C VAL A 768 -19.85 33.98 16.73
N ASP A 769 -20.83 34.81 17.09
CA ASP A 769 -22.10 34.38 17.67
C ASP A 769 -22.71 33.21 16.87
N LEU A 770 -22.90 32.07 17.55
CA LEU A 770 -23.44 30.84 16.96
C LEU A 770 -24.86 31.05 16.41
N LYS A 771 -25.61 32.05 16.91
CA LYS A 771 -26.88 32.48 16.31
C LYS A 771 -26.68 33.00 14.90
N ARG A 772 -25.65 33.83 14.69
CA ARG A 772 -25.30 34.38 13.36
C ARG A 772 -24.80 33.29 12.41
N ALA A 773 -24.27 32.19 12.94
CA ALA A 773 -23.94 31.00 12.18
C ALA A 773 -25.18 30.11 11.85
N ASN A 774 -26.38 30.47 12.31
CA ASN A 774 -27.60 29.67 12.19
C ASN A 774 -27.46 28.25 12.79
N VAL A 775 -26.70 28.11 13.88
CA VAL A 775 -26.58 26.85 14.63
C VAL A 775 -27.87 26.61 15.40
N SER A 776 -28.50 25.45 15.20
CA SER A 776 -29.66 25.01 15.98
C SER A 776 -29.23 24.21 17.21
N CYS A 777 -29.79 24.54 18.37
CA CYS A 777 -29.65 23.73 19.59
C CYS A 777 -30.79 22.70 19.65
N LYS A 778 -30.46 21.43 19.86
CA LYS A 778 -31.43 20.36 20.12
C LYS A 778 -31.75 20.33 21.63
N ALA A 779 -33.00 20.03 21.98
CA ALA A 779 -33.49 20.01 23.38
C ALA A 779 -33.32 21.37 24.11
N ASN A 780 -33.24 21.37 25.45
CA ASN A 780 -33.04 22.56 26.27
C ASN A 780 -31.58 23.07 26.27
N ALA A 781 -30.74 22.61 25.34
CA ALA A 781 -29.33 22.94 25.32
C ALA A 781 -29.07 24.38 24.88
N ASN A 782 -28.08 25.03 25.48
CA ASN A 782 -27.67 26.40 25.14
C ASN A 782 -26.31 26.40 24.39
N TYR A 783 -25.92 27.56 23.85
CA TYR A 783 -24.68 27.69 23.10
C TYR A 783 -23.40 27.41 23.92
N LYS A 784 -23.42 27.65 25.23
CA LYS A 784 -22.31 27.29 26.13
C LYS A 784 -22.13 25.79 26.18
N GLU A 785 -23.21 25.03 26.32
CA GLU A 785 -23.18 23.56 26.30
C GLU A 785 -22.64 23.01 24.99
N LEU A 786 -22.99 23.62 23.85
CA LEU A 786 -22.44 23.24 22.54
C LEU A 786 -20.92 23.43 22.46
N ILE A 787 -20.41 24.56 22.97
CA ILE A 787 -18.96 24.81 23.04
C ILE A 787 -18.27 23.78 23.94
N MET A 788 -18.94 23.35 25.01
CA MET A 788 -18.41 22.34 25.93
C MET A 788 -18.35 20.93 25.33
N LEU A 789 -19.07 20.65 24.23
CA LEU A 789 -18.94 19.40 23.46
C LEU A 789 -17.59 19.31 22.73
N LEU A 790 -16.90 20.43 22.50
CA LEU A 790 -15.56 20.43 21.91
C LEU A 790 -14.54 19.76 22.85
N PRO A 791 -13.59 18.98 22.31
CA PRO A 791 -12.50 18.42 23.11
C PRO A 791 -11.74 19.53 23.86
N PRO A 792 -11.28 19.30 25.10
CA PRO A 792 -10.59 20.32 25.91
C PRO A 792 -9.38 20.95 25.21
N ALA A 793 -8.66 20.20 24.37
CA ALA A 793 -7.48 20.68 23.64
C ALA A 793 -7.78 21.74 22.56
N VAL A 794 -9.03 21.85 22.10
CA VAL A 794 -9.46 22.78 21.03
C VAL A 794 -10.62 23.68 21.47
N ARG A 795 -10.85 23.81 22.78
CA ARG A 795 -11.97 24.58 23.32
C ARG A 795 -11.59 26.07 23.48
N PRO A 796 -12.46 26.99 23.05
CA PRO A 796 -12.34 28.42 23.39
C PRO A 796 -12.38 28.69 24.89
N GLN A 797 -11.79 29.81 25.29
CA GLN A 797 -11.83 30.30 26.67
C GLN A 797 -13.19 30.93 26.95
N MET A 798 -13.77 30.67 28.12
CA MET A 798 -15.06 31.28 28.50
C MET A 798 -14.83 32.71 29.01
N MET A 799 -15.62 33.67 28.55
CA MET A 799 -15.54 35.07 29.00
C MET A 799 -15.62 35.20 30.52
N SER A 800 -16.50 34.42 31.16
CA SER A 800 -16.64 34.35 32.62
C SER A 800 -15.41 33.82 33.37
N CYS A 801 -14.49 33.15 32.67
CA CYS A 801 -13.28 32.57 33.26
C CYS A 801 -12.04 33.45 33.04
N VAL A 802 -12.04 34.30 32.03
CA VAL A 802 -10.89 35.16 31.66
C VAL A 802 -11.03 36.59 32.14
N ILE A 803 -12.27 37.05 32.32
CA ILE A 803 -12.58 38.36 32.91
C ILE A 803 -12.96 38.15 34.37
N GLU A 804 -12.18 38.75 35.27
CA GLU A 804 -12.43 38.76 36.71
C GLU A 804 -12.98 40.13 37.11
N GLU A 805 -14.06 40.16 37.88
CA GLU A 805 -14.52 41.38 38.52
C GLU A 805 -13.76 41.59 39.84
N LYS A 806 -13.11 42.74 40.02
CA LYS A 806 -12.32 43.09 41.21
C LYS A 806 -12.75 44.42 41.80
N PHE A 807 -12.36 44.64 43.06
CA PHE A 807 -12.49 45.95 43.70
C PHE A 807 -11.65 47.00 42.98
N ALA A 808 -12.23 48.17 42.75
CA ALA A 808 -11.46 49.34 42.34
C ALA A 808 -10.69 49.91 43.54
N ASP A 809 -9.37 50.12 43.37
CA ASP A 809 -8.52 50.81 44.34
C ASP A 809 -8.81 52.32 44.33
N SER A 810 -10.04 52.73 44.65
CA SER A 810 -10.38 54.14 44.85
C SER A 810 -10.13 54.51 46.31
N LYS A 811 -9.58 55.72 46.54
CA LYS A 811 -9.34 56.28 47.89
C LYS A 811 -10.63 56.44 48.72
N ASP A 812 -11.79 56.40 48.06
CA ASP A 812 -13.11 56.50 48.68
C ASP A 812 -13.58 55.18 49.33
N ASN A 813 -12.90 54.06 49.09
CA ASN A 813 -13.26 52.73 49.61
C ASN A 813 -12.70 52.42 51.02
N THR A 814 -12.30 53.42 51.80
CA THR A 814 -11.60 53.21 53.08
C THR A 814 -12.52 53.25 54.32
N GLU A 815 -13.75 53.73 54.17
CA GLU A 815 -14.70 53.82 55.29
C GLU A 815 -15.51 52.52 55.43
N ARG A 816 -15.09 51.69 56.40
CA ARG A 816 -15.80 50.46 56.78
C ARG A 816 -16.78 50.77 57.91
N PHE A 817 -18.04 50.40 57.72
CA PHE A 817 -19.07 50.52 58.73
C PHE A 817 -19.54 49.12 59.15
N ASP A 818 -19.54 48.83 60.46
CA ASP A 818 -20.09 47.59 61.03
C ASP A 818 -21.56 47.80 61.48
N VAL A 819 -22.32 48.61 60.72
CA VAL A 819 -23.69 49.03 61.05
C VAL A 819 -24.59 48.79 59.83
N GLY A 820 -25.85 48.39 60.06
CA GLY A 820 -26.85 48.16 58.98
C GLY A 820 -26.95 46.71 58.51
N ALA A 821 -27.24 46.50 57.23
CA ALA A 821 -27.55 45.18 56.64
C ALA A 821 -26.44 44.12 56.83
N ALA A 822 -25.15 44.51 56.77
CA ALA A 822 -24.02 43.61 57.01
C ALA A 822 -24.03 43.02 58.44
N SER A 823 -24.38 43.83 59.44
CA SER A 823 -24.46 43.38 60.84
C SER A 823 -25.65 42.44 61.09
N SER A 824 -26.78 42.67 60.41
CA SER A 824 -27.97 41.82 60.47
C SER A 824 -27.74 40.47 59.81
N LEU A 825 -27.12 40.44 58.62
CA LEU A 825 -26.70 39.22 57.93
C LEU A 825 -25.76 38.38 58.78
N LYS A 826 -24.75 39.02 59.38
CA LYS A 826 -23.80 38.36 60.29
C LYS A 826 -24.51 37.74 61.49
N LYS A 827 -25.42 38.48 62.15
CA LYS A 827 -26.22 37.97 63.28
C LYS A 827 -27.09 36.78 62.87
N GLN A 828 -27.68 36.82 61.69
CA GLN A 828 -28.57 35.78 61.21
C GLN A 828 -27.82 34.51 60.82
N LEU A 829 -26.74 34.62 60.04
CA LEU A 829 -25.92 33.49 59.63
C LEU A 829 -25.26 32.79 60.83
N HIS A 830 -24.86 33.55 61.85
CA HIS A 830 -24.26 33.03 63.07
C HIS A 830 -25.28 32.59 64.14
N SER A 831 -26.59 32.71 63.87
CA SER A 831 -27.60 32.23 64.81
C SER A 831 -27.64 30.71 64.86
N GLU A 832 -27.82 30.14 66.05
CA GLU A 832 -27.91 28.69 66.23
C GLU A 832 -29.10 28.13 65.45
N GLN A 833 -30.21 28.88 65.36
CA GLN A 833 -31.40 28.48 64.62
C GLN A 833 -31.15 28.40 63.11
N PHE A 834 -30.36 29.31 62.53
CA PHE A 834 -30.03 29.26 61.10
C PHE A 834 -29.09 28.10 60.78
N TYR A 835 -28.04 27.88 61.59
CA TYR A 835 -27.17 26.71 61.46
C TYR A 835 -27.97 25.40 61.53
N ARG A 836 -28.88 25.26 62.49
CA ARG A 836 -29.75 24.08 62.62
C ARG A 836 -30.69 23.93 61.43
N GLY A 837 -31.21 25.03 60.90
CA GLY A 837 -31.97 25.04 59.65
C GLY A 837 -31.16 24.47 58.48
N ILE A 838 -29.90 24.87 58.33
CA ILE A 838 -29.00 24.34 57.29
C ILE A 838 -28.71 22.84 57.49
N VAL A 839 -28.45 22.39 58.72
CA VAL A 839 -28.26 20.96 59.03
C VAL A 839 -29.50 20.14 58.70
N ARG A 840 -30.68 20.66 59.05
CA ARG A 840 -31.98 20.04 58.71
C ARG A 840 -32.16 19.93 57.20
N LEU A 841 -31.80 20.97 56.44
CA LEU A 841 -31.81 20.92 54.97
C LEU A 841 -30.82 19.91 54.38
N ILE A 842 -29.62 19.78 54.96
CA ILE A 842 -28.61 18.78 54.53
C ILE A 842 -29.11 17.36 54.80
N ARG A 843 -29.65 17.09 56.00
CA ARG A 843 -30.21 15.78 56.36
C ARG A 843 -31.42 15.43 55.49
N HIS A 844 -32.27 16.41 55.18
CA HIS A 844 -33.38 16.23 54.25
C HIS A 844 -32.93 16.00 52.80
N ALA A 845 -31.80 16.57 52.36
CA ALA A 845 -31.26 16.36 51.02
C ALA A 845 -30.59 14.98 50.83
N ASN A 846 -30.16 14.34 51.92
CA ASN A 846 -29.37 13.10 51.90
C ASN A 846 -30.10 11.97 52.68
N GLN A 847 -31.38 11.74 52.36
CA GLN A 847 -32.24 10.78 53.08
C GLN A 847 -31.79 9.32 52.98
N ASP A 848 -30.95 8.97 52.00
CA ASP A 848 -30.53 7.60 51.70
C ASP A 848 -29.13 7.21 52.23
N GLY A 849 -28.43 8.09 52.96
CA GLY A 849 -27.05 7.85 53.43
C GLY A 849 -26.78 8.30 54.86
N SER A 850 -25.95 7.56 55.60
CA SER A 850 -25.50 7.97 56.94
C SER A 850 -24.56 9.17 56.81
N LEU A 851 -25.01 10.35 57.21
CA LEU A 851 -24.16 11.53 57.33
C LEU A 851 -23.27 11.39 58.58
N ASP A 852 -21.96 11.55 58.41
CA ASP A 852 -21.00 11.59 59.52
C ASP A 852 -21.14 12.90 60.31
N GLU A 853 -21.26 12.80 61.63
CA GLU A 853 -21.43 13.96 62.51
C GLU A 853 -20.19 14.88 62.50
N SER A 854 -19.02 14.35 62.15
CA SER A 854 -17.82 15.15 61.89
C SER A 854 -17.99 16.11 60.72
N VAL A 855 -18.71 15.70 59.66
CA VAL A 855 -19.00 16.53 58.48
C VAL A 855 -20.00 17.63 58.82
N VAL A 856 -21.01 17.33 59.65
CA VAL A 856 -21.99 18.33 60.15
C VAL A 856 -21.30 19.42 60.97
N THR A 857 -20.34 19.07 61.82
CA THR A 857 -19.57 20.07 62.60
C THR A 857 -18.69 20.97 61.72
N THR A 858 -18.12 20.45 60.62
CA THR A 858 -17.35 21.29 59.68
C THR A 858 -18.21 22.33 58.94
N VAL A 859 -19.50 22.07 58.72
CA VAL A 859 -20.44 23.05 58.12
C VAL A 859 -20.56 24.30 58.99
N ARG A 860 -20.55 24.15 60.33
CA ARG A 860 -20.58 25.30 61.25
C ARG A 860 -19.38 26.22 61.04
N SER A 861 -18.17 25.64 61.02
CA SER A 861 -16.94 26.40 60.78
C SER A 861 -16.90 27.03 59.38
N SER A 862 -17.45 26.36 58.37
CA SER A 862 -17.55 26.92 57.01
C SER A 862 -18.52 28.10 56.94
N LEU A 863 -19.69 28.03 57.60
CA LEU A 863 -20.62 29.16 57.67
C LEU A 863 -20.02 30.35 58.43
N GLN A 864 -19.26 30.09 59.48
CA GLN A 864 -18.55 31.12 60.26
C GLN A 864 -17.38 31.76 59.51
N SER A 865 -16.89 31.14 58.44
CA SER A 865 -15.86 31.71 57.56
C SER A 865 -16.39 32.75 56.55
N ILE A 866 -17.71 33.01 56.56
CA ILE A 866 -18.33 34.06 55.75
C ILE A 866 -18.36 35.36 56.55
N VAL A 867 -17.57 36.35 56.10
CA VAL A 867 -17.37 37.64 56.76
C VAL A 867 -18.15 38.72 56.01
N PHE A 868 -19.02 39.45 56.70
CA PHE A 868 -19.76 40.58 56.14
C PHE A 868 -19.08 41.92 56.48
N LEU A 869 -18.95 42.81 55.49
CA LEU A 869 -18.32 44.12 55.61
C LEU A 869 -19.24 45.19 54.99
N GLY A 870 -19.64 46.20 55.76
CA GLY A 870 -20.42 47.33 55.26
C GLY A 870 -19.54 48.42 54.66
N MET A 871 -19.91 48.96 53.49
CA MET A 871 -19.17 49.99 52.74
C MET A 871 -20.13 51.10 52.29
N SER A 872 -19.71 52.36 52.30
CA SER A 872 -20.57 53.47 51.82
C SER A 872 -20.87 53.40 50.32
N LYS A 873 -19.87 53.02 49.52
CA LYS A 873 -19.98 52.71 48.10
C LYS A 873 -19.10 51.51 47.77
N ILE A 874 -19.53 50.70 46.80
CA ILE A 874 -18.77 49.56 46.31
C ILE A 874 -18.57 49.76 44.82
N ILE A 875 -17.35 50.12 44.42
CA ILE A 875 -16.97 50.26 43.01
C ILE A 875 -16.14 49.06 42.60
N THR A 876 -16.59 48.36 41.56
CA THR A 876 -15.87 47.24 40.96
C THR A 876 -15.40 47.60 39.55
N HIS A 877 -14.33 46.98 39.09
CA HIS A 877 -13.87 47.05 37.70
C HIS A 877 -13.65 45.63 37.16
N LEU A 878 -13.62 45.49 35.84
CA LEU A 878 -13.33 44.23 35.17
C LEU A 878 -11.83 44.16 34.85
N VAL A 879 -11.22 43.00 35.10
CA VAL A 879 -9.79 42.74 34.91
C VAL A 879 -9.62 41.54 33.99
N HIS A 880 -8.76 41.68 32.99
CA HIS A 880 -8.33 40.57 32.13
C HIS A 880 -6.81 40.44 32.19
N ASN A 881 -6.28 39.25 32.54
CA ASN A 881 -4.85 39.00 32.71
C ASN A 881 -4.13 40.01 33.64
N GLY A 882 -4.81 40.48 34.69
CA GLY A 882 -4.27 41.47 35.63
C GLY A 882 -4.34 42.93 35.16
N ILE A 883 -4.82 43.20 33.94
CA ILE A 883 -4.99 44.55 33.40
C ILE A 883 -6.47 44.96 33.53
N VAL A 884 -6.71 46.15 34.09
CA VAL A 884 -8.06 46.72 34.22
C VAL A 884 -8.59 47.12 32.84
N ILE A 885 -9.81 46.69 32.51
CA ILE A 885 -10.52 47.09 31.29
C ILE A 885 -10.98 48.55 31.46
N SER A 886 -10.55 49.43 30.56
CA SER A 886 -10.87 50.87 30.61
C SER A 886 -12.38 51.12 30.61
N GLY A 887 -12.85 51.99 31.52
CA GLY A 887 -14.27 52.35 31.61
C GLY A 887 -15.19 51.25 32.18
N SER A 888 -14.63 50.19 32.76
CA SER A 888 -15.40 49.08 33.37
C SER A 888 -15.84 49.34 34.81
N GLU A 889 -15.46 50.48 35.40
CA GLU A 889 -15.84 50.88 36.75
C GLU A 889 -17.36 51.01 36.87
N HIS A 890 -17.94 50.33 37.86
CA HIS A 890 -19.37 50.36 38.12
C HIS A 890 -19.65 50.29 39.61
N GLU A 891 -20.62 51.06 40.08
CA GLU A 891 -21.11 50.99 41.46
C GLU A 891 -22.10 49.83 41.57
N VAL A 892 -21.83 48.90 42.49
CA VAL A 892 -22.65 47.69 42.72
C VAL A 892 -23.22 47.69 44.14
N PRO A 893 -24.42 47.13 44.36
CA PRO A 893 -25.05 47.11 45.69
C PRO A 893 -24.35 46.16 46.68
N TYR A 894 -23.68 45.14 46.17
CA TYR A 894 -22.87 44.19 46.94
C TYR A 894 -21.76 43.61 46.06
N PHE A 895 -20.69 43.10 46.67
CA PHE A 895 -19.63 42.39 45.97
C PHE A 895 -19.09 41.25 46.84
N LEU A 896 -18.75 40.13 46.21
CA LEU A 896 -18.25 38.95 46.90
C LEU A 896 -16.81 38.69 46.49
N GLN A 897 -15.97 38.43 47.48
CA GLN A 897 -14.56 38.15 47.28
C GLN A 897 -14.16 36.93 48.10
N LYS A 898 -13.67 35.89 47.43
CA LYS A 898 -13.05 34.75 48.10
C LYS A 898 -11.57 35.08 48.33
N VAL A 899 -11.13 35.03 49.58
CA VAL A 899 -9.73 35.33 49.97
C VAL A 899 -9.17 34.13 50.70
N SER A 900 -7.93 33.73 50.37
CA SER A 900 -7.21 32.73 51.15
C SER A 900 -6.32 33.44 52.17
N GLU A 901 -6.71 33.38 53.44
CA GLU A 901 -5.92 33.91 54.55
C GLU A 901 -5.48 32.72 55.42
N SER A 902 -4.17 32.59 55.67
CA SER A 902 -3.60 31.55 56.54
C SER A 902 -3.94 30.10 56.13
N GLY A 903 -4.15 29.84 54.84
CA GLY A 903 -4.51 28.51 54.32
C GLY A 903 -6.00 28.14 54.46
N GLN A 904 -6.83 29.03 55.00
CA GLN A 904 -8.28 28.86 55.07
C GLN A 904 -8.97 29.76 54.02
N GLU A 905 -9.93 29.20 53.30
CA GLU A 905 -10.75 29.97 52.35
C GLU A 905 -11.81 30.75 53.14
N ILE A 906 -11.80 32.08 53.02
CA ILE A 906 -12.73 32.99 53.69
C ILE A 906 -13.52 33.71 52.60
N TRP A 907 -14.84 33.78 52.78
CA TRP A 907 -15.71 34.57 51.90
C TRP A 907 -15.93 35.95 52.51
N LYS A 908 -15.45 37.01 51.84
CA LYS A 908 -15.74 38.39 52.22
C LYS A 908 -16.93 38.90 51.38
N VAL A 909 -18.01 39.24 52.06
CA VAL A 909 -19.24 39.75 51.49
C VAL A 909 -19.33 41.23 51.81
N TYR A 910 -19.12 42.08 50.81
CA TYR A 910 -19.19 43.52 50.94
C TYR A 910 -20.59 43.98 50.58
N VAL A 911 -21.22 44.75 51.45
CA VAL A 911 -22.60 45.21 51.28
C VAL A 911 -22.61 46.73 51.36
N SER A 912 -23.20 47.39 50.36
CA SER A 912 -23.34 48.84 50.39
C SER A 912 -24.26 49.24 51.55
N VAL A 913 -24.04 50.40 52.17
CA VAL A 913 -24.94 50.95 53.19
C VAL A 913 -26.23 51.36 52.50
N VAL A 914 -27.23 50.47 52.51
CA VAL A 914 -28.61 50.75 52.10
C VAL A 914 -29.40 51.12 53.35
N ASP A 915 -30.21 52.19 53.29
CA ASP A 915 -31.07 52.61 54.40
C ASP A 915 -32.12 51.54 54.78
N ASP A 916 -32.53 50.71 53.81
CA ASP A 916 -33.46 49.60 53.99
C ASP A 916 -32.75 48.24 54.09
N VAL A 917 -32.80 47.64 55.28
CA VAL A 917 -32.25 46.31 55.56
C VAL A 917 -32.99 45.22 54.79
N GLU A 918 -34.31 45.31 54.62
CA GLU A 918 -35.08 44.28 53.91
C GLU A 918 -34.79 44.26 52.41
N GLU A 919 -34.57 45.43 51.81
CA GLU A 919 -34.15 45.57 50.41
C GLU A 919 -32.75 45.01 50.19
N ALA A 920 -31.79 45.31 51.08
CA ALA A 920 -30.44 44.76 51.01
C ALA A 920 -30.44 43.23 51.18
N MET A 921 -31.21 42.70 52.13
CA MET A 921 -31.40 41.25 52.34
C MET A 921 -32.01 40.59 51.10
N SER A 922 -33.04 41.20 50.51
CA SER A 922 -33.69 40.68 49.32
C SER A 922 -32.76 40.63 48.11
N THR A 923 -31.93 41.66 47.95
CA THR A 923 -30.94 41.80 46.87
C THR A 923 -29.81 40.78 46.96
N ILE A 924 -29.32 40.45 48.16
CA ILE A 924 -28.16 39.57 48.36
C ILE A 924 -28.52 38.11 48.65
N ALA A 925 -29.73 37.81 49.13
CA ALA A 925 -30.09 36.47 49.64
C ALA A 925 -29.89 35.34 48.62
N LEU A 926 -30.17 35.58 47.33
CA LEU A 926 -29.95 34.57 46.27
C LEU A 926 -28.47 34.26 46.08
N THR A 927 -27.63 35.28 45.99
CA THR A 927 -26.19 35.14 45.81
C THR A 927 -25.52 34.56 47.05
N LEU A 928 -25.95 34.99 48.24
CA LEU A 928 -25.47 34.43 49.50
C LEU A 928 -25.86 32.95 49.67
N SER A 929 -27.01 32.53 49.13
CA SER A 929 -27.39 31.11 49.12
C SER A 929 -26.44 30.26 48.28
N GLN A 930 -25.90 30.80 47.18
CA GLN A 930 -24.86 30.13 46.39
C GLN A 930 -23.54 30.00 47.17
N VAL A 931 -23.12 31.07 47.87
CA VAL A 931 -21.95 31.05 48.76
C VAL A 931 -22.13 30.04 49.89
N ILE A 932 -23.32 29.99 50.51
CA ILE A 932 -23.65 29.02 51.56
C ILE A 932 -23.64 27.60 51.00
N ALA A 933 -24.15 27.38 49.78
CA ALA A 933 -24.10 26.07 49.13
C ALA A 933 -22.66 25.62 48.85
N GLU A 934 -21.78 26.53 48.41
CA GLU A 934 -20.35 26.27 48.22
C GLU A 934 -19.64 26.00 49.55
N ALA A 935 -19.92 26.79 50.59
CA ALA A 935 -19.39 26.60 51.94
C ALA A 935 -19.81 25.24 52.55
N CYS A 936 -21.01 24.77 52.20
CA CYS A 936 -21.51 23.44 52.54
C CYS A 936 -21.00 22.33 51.61
N ARG A 937 -20.07 22.61 50.67
CA ARG A 937 -19.41 21.64 49.77
C ARG A 937 -20.38 20.71 49.03
N GLY A 938 -21.52 21.24 48.61
CA GLY A 938 -22.53 20.50 47.83
C GLY A 938 -23.49 19.61 48.65
N LEU A 939 -23.39 19.60 49.98
CA LEU A 939 -24.23 18.77 50.86
C LEU A 939 -25.73 19.14 50.81
N LEU A 940 -26.05 20.37 50.44
CA LEU A 940 -27.43 20.89 50.36
C LEU A 940 -28.20 20.37 49.13
N ARG A 941 -27.52 19.94 48.05
CA ARG A 941 -28.16 19.46 46.81
C ARG A 941 -29.34 20.35 46.38
N GLY A 942 -30.53 19.77 46.17
CA GLY A 942 -31.75 20.46 45.75
C GLY A 942 -32.43 21.31 46.83
N THR A 943 -31.94 21.34 48.08
CA THR A 943 -32.57 22.13 49.16
C THR A 943 -32.05 23.57 49.27
N THR A 944 -31.08 23.95 48.42
CA THR A 944 -30.52 25.31 48.35
C THR A 944 -31.59 26.38 48.10
N MET A 945 -32.69 26.04 47.42
CA MET A 945 -33.79 26.97 47.11
C MET A 945 -34.56 27.49 48.33
N TYR A 946 -34.41 26.85 49.50
CA TYR A 946 -35.07 27.27 50.74
C TYR A 946 -34.25 28.28 51.56
N ILE A 947 -32.95 28.41 51.26
CA ILE A 947 -32.02 29.29 52.00
C ILE A 947 -32.37 30.78 51.86
N PRO A 948 -32.78 31.31 50.69
CA PRO A 948 -33.18 32.71 50.59
C PRO A 948 -34.32 33.08 51.55
N GLU A 949 -35.31 32.21 51.72
CA GLU A 949 -36.42 32.42 52.65
C GLU A 949 -35.99 32.27 54.11
N MET A 950 -35.04 31.37 54.41
CA MET A 950 -34.43 31.29 55.74
C MET A 950 -33.64 32.56 56.09
N LEU A 951 -32.96 33.16 55.11
CA LEU A 951 -32.25 34.44 55.24
C LEU A 951 -33.22 35.63 55.39
N ARG A 952 -34.46 35.53 54.90
CA ARG A 952 -35.47 36.58 55.13
C ARG A 952 -36.26 36.40 56.43
N SER A 953 -36.19 35.23 57.05
CA SER A 953 -36.98 34.87 58.24
C SER A 953 -36.28 35.19 59.56
N GLN A 954 -37.06 35.56 60.58
CA GLN A 954 -36.53 35.72 61.94
C GLN A 954 -35.98 34.37 62.46
N PRO A 955 -34.82 34.33 63.15
CA PRO A 955 -34.20 33.07 63.59
C PRO A 955 -35.15 32.10 64.31
N GLY A 956 -36.01 32.59 65.20
CA GLY A 956 -37.00 31.76 65.92
C GLY A 956 -38.12 31.16 65.06
N LYS A 957 -38.32 31.65 63.83
CA LYS A 957 -39.36 31.17 62.88
C LYS A 957 -38.80 30.23 61.82
N ILE A 958 -37.48 30.00 61.77
CA ILE A 958 -36.84 29.15 60.75
C ILE A 958 -37.40 27.71 60.81
N CYS A 959 -37.57 27.14 62.00
CA CYS A 959 -38.13 25.78 62.13
C CYS A 959 -39.56 25.69 61.59
N SER A 960 -40.45 26.59 62.01
CA SER A 960 -41.84 26.61 61.52
C SER A 960 -41.96 26.94 60.04
N LEU A 961 -41.01 27.70 59.48
CA LEU A 961 -40.88 27.92 58.04
C LEU A 961 -40.54 26.61 57.31
N LEU A 962 -39.54 25.87 57.79
CA LEU A 962 -39.14 24.58 57.22
C LEU A 962 -40.26 23.53 57.34
N ASP A 963 -41.04 23.55 58.41
CA ASP A 963 -42.23 22.70 58.59
C ASP A 963 -43.30 23.01 57.52
N LYS A 964 -43.62 24.30 57.32
CA LYS A 964 -44.55 24.75 56.26
C LYS A 964 -44.08 24.36 54.86
N MET A 965 -42.77 24.33 54.65
CA MET A 965 -42.12 23.92 53.40
C MET A 965 -42.02 22.39 53.23
N LYS A 966 -42.60 21.60 54.15
CA LYS A 966 -42.60 20.13 54.15
C LYS A 966 -41.20 19.51 54.21
N ILE A 967 -40.23 20.21 54.81
CA ILE A 967 -38.90 19.66 55.08
C ILE A 967 -39.01 18.70 56.26
N ARG A 968 -38.39 17.52 56.14
CA ARG A 968 -38.41 16.49 57.20
C ARG A 968 -37.91 17.09 58.54
N GLN A 969 -38.61 16.77 59.62
CA GLN A 969 -38.23 17.18 60.98
C GLN A 969 -36.92 16.49 61.40
N ASP A 970 -36.12 17.18 62.21
CA ASP A 970 -34.87 16.63 62.74
C ASP A 970 -35.08 16.20 64.20
N ASP A 971 -35.35 14.92 64.41
CA ASP A 971 -35.68 14.33 65.71
C ASP A 971 -34.45 14.07 66.60
N SER A 972 -33.25 14.44 66.13
CA SER A 972 -31.99 14.23 66.87
C SER A 972 -31.74 15.26 67.98
N TYR A 973 -32.61 16.25 68.13
CA TYR A 973 -32.47 17.32 69.10
C TYR A 973 -33.84 17.85 69.56
N ASP A 974 -34.12 17.69 70.85
CA ASP A 974 -35.41 18.02 71.46
C ASP A 974 -35.26 19.31 72.29
N ALA A 975 -35.67 20.44 71.71
CA ALA A 975 -35.57 21.75 72.36
C ALA A 975 -36.62 21.97 73.47
N GLU A 976 -37.50 20.98 73.71
CA GLU A 976 -38.66 21.08 74.62
C GLU A 976 -38.66 20.02 75.74
N LYS A 977 -37.49 19.67 76.30
CA LYS A 977 -37.46 18.99 77.61
C LYS A 977 -37.68 20.00 78.75
N GLY A 978 -38.94 20.25 79.08
CA GLY A 978 -39.31 20.70 80.42
C GLY A 978 -39.31 19.50 81.38
N ASP A 979 -38.66 19.62 82.54
CA ASP A 979 -38.54 18.53 83.51
C ASP A 979 -39.92 18.09 84.04
N PHE A 980 -40.21 16.79 83.89
CA PHE A 980 -41.51 16.19 84.26
C PHE A 980 -41.70 15.95 85.76
N TYR A 981 -40.73 16.31 86.61
CA TYR A 981 -40.73 16.04 88.04
C TYR A 981 -40.75 17.33 88.87
N PRO A 982 -41.50 17.39 89.99
CA PRO A 982 -41.45 18.54 90.89
C PRO A 982 -40.06 18.66 91.53
N ALA A 983 -39.57 19.89 91.66
CA ALA A 983 -38.26 20.15 92.25
C ALA A 983 -38.26 19.75 93.74
N PRO A 984 -37.31 18.92 94.21
CA PRO A 984 -37.14 18.65 95.64
C PRO A 984 -36.97 19.96 96.42
N GLY A 985 -37.60 20.09 97.58
CA GLY A 985 -37.63 21.32 98.38
C GLY A 985 -38.84 22.23 98.17
N SER A 986 -39.59 22.03 97.08
CA SER A 986 -40.83 22.77 96.83
C SER A 986 -41.97 22.33 97.75
N PHE A 987 -42.89 23.25 98.07
CA PHE A 987 -44.04 22.97 98.94
C PHE A 987 -45.04 22.03 98.28
N ILE A 988 -45.57 21.07 99.05
CA ILE A 988 -46.71 20.25 98.66
C ILE A 988 -47.99 21.07 98.89
N PRO A 989 -48.77 21.36 97.85
CA PRO A 989 -50.01 22.14 97.99
C PRO A 989 -50.97 21.52 99.00
N ILE A 990 -51.69 22.35 99.77
CA ILE A 990 -52.66 21.89 100.80
C ILE A 990 -53.73 20.97 100.19
N VAL A 991 -54.12 21.24 98.95
CA VAL A 991 -55.08 20.43 98.20
C VAL A 991 -54.58 19.01 97.94
N GLU A 992 -53.27 18.75 98.00
CA GLU A 992 -52.64 17.43 97.77
C GLU A 992 -52.26 16.69 99.05
N HIS A 993 -52.38 17.32 100.24
CA HIS A 993 -52.04 16.67 101.52
C HIS A 993 -52.83 15.39 101.78
N HIS A 994 -54.03 15.31 101.21
CA HIS A 994 -54.85 14.11 101.29
C HIS A 994 -54.21 12.87 100.64
N LEU A 995 -53.21 13.04 99.77
CA LEU A 995 -52.44 11.95 99.16
C LEU A 995 -51.34 11.39 100.08
N LEU A 996 -50.99 12.08 101.17
CA LEU A 996 -49.96 11.65 102.11
C LEU A 996 -50.48 10.52 103.02
N ASN A 997 -49.72 9.42 103.12
CA ASN A 997 -50.05 8.27 103.96
C ASN A 997 -49.57 8.48 105.40
N PRO A 998 -50.46 8.53 106.39
CA PRO A 998 -50.05 8.62 107.79
C PRO A 998 -49.47 7.30 108.36
N ALA A 999 -49.62 6.15 107.70
CA ALA A 999 -49.03 4.90 108.19
C ALA A 999 -47.49 4.94 108.19
N PHE A 1000 -46.86 4.22 109.12
CA PHE A 1000 -45.40 4.12 109.18
C PHE A 1000 -44.91 3.02 108.24
N GLU A 1001 -44.14 3.39 107.22
CA GLU A 1001 -43.57 2.47 106.22
C GLU A 1001 -42.07 2.72 106.05
N ALA A 1002 -41.36 1.74 105.47
CA ALA A 1002 -39.97 1.91 105.05
C ALA A 1002 -39.87 2.59 103.67
N PHE A 1003 -38.83 3.40 103.46
CA PHE A 1003 -38.62 4.17 102.22
C PHE A 1003 -37.39 3.66 101.44
N THR A 1004 -37.40 3.85 100.12
CA THR A 1004 -36.32 3.39 99.22
C THR A 1004 -35.53 4.54 98.58
N PRO A 1005 -34.21 4.40 98.34
CA PRO A 1005 -33.42 5.41 97.62
C PRO A 1005 -34.01 5.80 96.26
N GLY A 1006 -34.11 7.09 95.99
CA GLY A 1006 -34.72 7.68 94.79
C GLY A 1006 -36.23 7.94 94.89
N GLU A 1007 -36.89 7.52 95.96
CA GLU A 1007 -38.33 7.70 96.16
C GLU A 1007 -38.69 9.15 96.56
N TYR A 1008 -39.73 9.72 95.95
CA TYR A 1008 -40.28 11.02 96.33
C TYR A 1008 -41.24 10.87 97.52
N VAL A 1009 -41.03 11.68 98.56
CA VAL A 1009 -41.75 11.64 99.84
C VAL A 1009 -42.18 13.04 100.28
N GLY A 1010 -43.23 13.12 101.09
CA GLY A 1010 -43.61 14.33 101.79
C GLY A 1010 -42.84 14.45 103.10
N TYR A 1011 -42.05 15.51 103.24
CA TYR A 1011 -41.36 15.82 104.49
C TYR A 1011 -42.11 16.93 105.25
N GLU A 1012 -42.54 16.63 106.47
CA GLU A 1012 -43.24 17.55 107.37
C GLU A 1012 -42.24 18.53 108.01
N LEU A 1013 -42.38 19.82 107.69
CA LEU A 1013 -41.54 20.89 108.26
C LEU A 1013 -42.13 21.45 109.56
N ASP A 1014 -43.45 21.65 109.59
CA ASP A 1014 -44.16 22.26 110.73
C ASP A 1014 -45.64 21.84 110.75
N ASP A 1015 -46.20 21.65 111.94
CA ASP A 1015 -47.63 21.35 112.13
C ASP A 1015 -48.18 22.08 113.37
N PRO A 1016 -48.91 23.19 113.17
CA PRO A 1016 -49.50 23.99 114.25
C PRO A 1016 -50.40 23.19 115.20
N SER A 1017 -50.99 22.07 114.73
CA SER A 1017 -51.88 21.25 115.57
C SER A 1017 -51.15 20.52 116.70
N LEU A 1018 -49.84 20.30 116.60
CA LEU A 1018 -49.04 19.69 117.68
C LEU A 1018 -48.89 20.61 118.90
N GLU A 1019 -49.19 21.89 118.74
CA GLU A 1019 -49.18 22.95 119.76
C GLU A 1019 -50.58 23.51 120.08
N LEU A 1020 -51.66 22.86 119.57
CA LEU A 1020 -53.06 23.30 119.70
C LEU A 1020 -53.37 24.64 119.00
N LEU A 1021 -52.61 25.01 117.98
CA LEU A 1021 -52.87 26.19 117.15
C LEU A 1021 -53.69 25.82 115.90
N GLU A 1022 -54.59 26.72 115.48
CA GLU A 1022 -55.32 26.56 114.22
C GLU A 1022 -54.40 26.80 113.03
N GLY A 1023 -54.27 25.81 112.14
CA GLY A 1023 -53.46 25.89 110.92
C GLY A 1023 -53.31 24.54 110.21
N ASP A 1024 -52.96 24.58 108.93
CA ASP A 1024 -52.62 23.39 108.13
C ASP A 1024 -51.13 23.05 108.29
N ALA A 1025 -50.79 21.76 108.25
CA ALA A 1025 -49.40 21.32 108.33
C ALA A 1025 -48.63 21.67 107.04
N THR A 1026 -47.36 22.01 107.14
CA THR A 1026 -46.51 22.38 106.01
C THR A 1026 -45.65 21.19 105.60
N TYR A 1027 -45.85 20.70 104.37
CA TYR A 1027 -45.04 19.63 103.79
C TYR A 1027 -44.28 20.12 102.55
N ILE A 1028 -43.09 19.58 102.32
CA ILE A 1028 -42.30 19.79 101.09
C ILE A 1028 -42.01 18.45 100.41
N TYR A 1029 -41.82 18.47 99.09
CA TYR A 1029 -41.30 17.30 98.36
C TYR A 1029 -39.85 17.07 98.72
N ALA A 1030 -39.50 15.84 99.05
CA ALA A 1030 -38.12 15.44 99.28
C ALA A 1030 -37.85 14.11 98.57
N VAL A 1031 -36.60 13.84 98.25
CA VAL A 1031 -36.19 12.56 97.62
C VAL A 1031 -35.29 11.81 98.57
N ILE A 1032 -35.59 10.55 98.83
CA ILE A 1032 -34.73 9.70 99.68
C ILE A 1032 -33.40 9.48 98.96
N ILE A 1033 -32.30 9.79 99.62
CA ILE A 1033 -30.95 9.48 99.13
C ILE A 1033 -30.53 8.11 99.64
N GLU A 1034 -30.62 7.88 100.95
CA GLU A 1034 -30.21 6.65 101.61
C GLU A 1034 -30.81 6.51 103.02
N GLU A 1035 -30.95 5.27 103.51
CA GLU A 1035 -31.28 4.98 104.91
C GLU A 1035 -30.01 5.01 105.77
N VAL A 1036 -30.05 5.67 106.94
CA VAL A 1036 -28.86 5.95 107.77
C VAL A 1036 -28.76 5.03 108.99
N THR A 1037 -29.84 4.35 109.38
CA THR A 1037 -29.92 3.48 110.57
C THR A 1037 -29.64 2.00 110.28
N SER A 1038 -29.12 1.25 111.27
CA SER A 1038 -28.83 -0.20 111.17
C SER A 1038 -30.07 -1.11 111.28
N ASP A 1039 -30.05 -2.26 110.60
CA ASP A 1039 -31.17 -3.19 110.30
C ASP A 1039 -32.16 -3.61 111.42
N ASN A 1040 -31.88 -3.34 112.70
CA ASN A 1040 -32.73 -3.76 113.85
C ASN A 1040 -33.52 -2.61 114.52
N ALA A 1041 -33.60 -1.42 113.92
CA ALA A 1041 -34.39 -0.30 114.46
C ALA A 1041 -35.89 -0.41 114.12
N SER A 1042 -36.78 -0.02 115.05
CA SER A 1042 -38.23 0.01 114.81
C SER A 1042 -38.60 1.08 113.78
N LEU A 1043 -39.73 0.93 113.09
CA LEU A 1043 -40.12 1.84 112.00
C LEU A 1043 -40.23 3.32 112.44
N LEU A 1044 -40.46 3.58 113.72
CA LEU A 1044 -40.53 4.93 114.28
C LEU A 1044 -39.16 5.60 114.50
N THR A 1045 -38.09 4.80 114.65
CA THR A 1045 -36.74 5.29 115.01
C THR A 1045 -35.76 5.31 113.84
N ARG A 1046 -36.16 4.79 112.67
CA ARG A 1046 -35.37 4.82 111.44
C ARG A 1046 -35.16 6.25 110.96
N SER A 1047 -33.95 6.56 110.49
CA SER A 1047 -33.58 7.86 109.95
C SER A 1047 -33.11 7.75 108.51
N TYR A 1048 -33.53 8.68 107.66
CA TYR A 1048 -33.23 8.73 106.23
C TYR A 1048 -32.56 10.05 105.88
N LYS A 1049 -31.60 9.99 104.96
CA LYS A 1049 -30.99 11.17 104.36
C LYS A 1049 -31.81 11.56 103.14
N ILE A 1050 -32.30 12.79 103.12
CA ILE A 1050 -33.21 13.28 102.08
C ILE A 1050 -32.62 14.48 101.35
N ASN A 1051 -32.86 14.54 100.03
CA ASN A 1051 -32.61 15.70 99.19
C ASN A 1051 -33.84 16.62 99.25
N ILE A 1052 -33.61 17.90 99.57
CA ILE A 1052 -34.62 18.96 99.64
C ILE A 1052 -34.31 20.12 98.69
N GLY A 1053 -33.59 19.86 97.59
CA GLY A 1053 -33.32 20.79 96.49
C GLY A 1053 -31.83 21.06 96.25
N ASP A 1054 -31.47 21.42 95.01
CA ASP A 1054 -30.09 21.50 94.50
C ASP A 1054 -29.18 22.50 95.27
N ASP A 1055 -29.77 23.46 95.99
CA ASP A 1055 -29.06 24.51 96.74
C ASP A 1055 -29.01 24.26 98.27
N LYS A 1056 -29.48 23.11 98.76
CA LYS A 1056 -29.54 22.80 100.20
C LYS A 1056 -28.87 21.47 100.52
N GLU A 1057 -28.04 21.44 101.57
CA GLU A 1057 -27.39 20.20 101.99
C GLU A 1057 -28.42 19.12 102.39
N PRO A 1058 -28.19 17.84 102.01
CA PRO A 1058 -29.08 16.75 102.37
C PRO A 1058 -29.29 16.63 103.87
N LYS A 1059 -30.55 16.50 104.30
CA LYS A 1059 -30.92 16.47 105.72
C LYS A 1059 -31.18 15.05 106.19
N ILE A 1060 -30.73 14.70 107.40
CA ILE A 1060 -31.07 13.42 108.04
C ILE A 1060 -32.32 13.64 108.91
N VAL A 1061 -33.38 12.88 108.64
CA VAL A 1061 -34.67 13.01 109.31
C VAL A 1061 -35.23 11.65 109.70
N GLU A 1062 -35.97 11.59 110.79
CA GLU A 1062 -36.63 10.37 111.25
C GLU A 1062 -37.89 10.05 110.43
N ALA A 1063 -38.22 8.77 110.30
CA ALA A 1063 -39.38 8.27 109.56
C ALA A 1063 -40.72 8.89 110.03
N THR A 1064 -40.78 9.34 111.29
CA THR A 1064 -41.97 9.97 111.89
C THR A 1064 -42.38 11.27 111.20
N TYR A 1065 -41.45 11.97 110.53
CA TYR A 1065 -41.71 13.20 109.77
C TYR A 1065 -41.86 12.98 108.26
N LEU A 1066 -41.72 11.74 107.80
CA LEU A 1066 -41.82 11.37 106.39
C LEU A 1066 -43.13 10.65 106.08
N TYR A 1067 -43.71 11.00 104.93
CA TYR A 1067 -44.98 10.48 104.44
C TYR A 1067 -44.82 10.01 103.00
N LYS A 1068 -45.32 8.81 102.68
CA LYS A 1068 -45.43 8.35 101.29
C LYS A 1068 -46.64 8.96 100.61
N PHE A 1069 -46.62 9.04 99.29
CA PHE A 1069 -47.79 9.38 98.49
C PHE A 1069 -48.57 8.13 98.12
N HIS A 1070 -49.89 8.13 98.33
CA HIS A 1070 -50.80 7.08 97.88
C HIS A 1070 -51.42 7.43 96.54
N ARG A 1071 -51.58 6.41 95.67
CA ARG A 1071 -52.35 6.53 94.44
C ARG A 1071 -53.83 6.17 94.66
N LEU A 1072 -54.70 6.65 93.76
CA LEU A 1072 -56.16 6.46 93.88
C LEU A 1072 -56.58 4.98 93.98
N GLN A 1073 -55.84 4.06 93.32
CA GLN A 1073 -56.06 2.61 93.39
C GLN A 1073 -55.76 2.02 94.78
N GLU A 1074 -54.80 2.55 95.53
CA GLU A 1074 -54.47 2.09 96.89
C GLU A 1074 -55.46 2.62 97.94
N ILE A 1075 -56.03 3.81 97.70
CA ILE A 1075 -57.06 4.45 98.53
C ILE A 1075 -58.46 3.83 98.32
N THR A 1076 -58.69 3.17 97.17
CA THR A 1076 -59.94 2.46 96.85
C THR A 1076 -59.91 0.97 97.20
N SER A 1077 -58.72 0.37 97.32
CA SER A 1077 -58.55 -1.09 97.50
C SER A 1077 -58.69 -1.57 98.95
N SER A 1078 -58.74 -0.68 99.95
CA SER A 1078 -58.98 -1.04 101.36
C SER A 1078 -60.41 -1.50 101.67
N ALA A 1079 -61.32 -1.50 100.68
CA ALA A 1079 -62.66 -2.08 100.78
C ALA A 1079 -62.79 -3.47 100.10
N LEU A 1080 -61.74 -4.02 99.47
CA LEU A 1080 -61.83 -5.25 98.65
C LEU A 1080 -60.71 -6.27 98.83
N ALA A 1081 -59.84 -6.14 99.84
CA ALA A 1081 -58.84 -7.15 100.19
C ALA A 1081 -59.11 -7.82 101.55
N LEU A 1082 -60.34 -8.31 101.72
CA LEU A 1082 -60.66 -9.42 102.64
C LEU A 1082 -61.55 -10.44 101.90
N SER A 1083 -61.18 -10.83 100.69
CA SER A 1083 -61.75 -12.03 100.05
C SER A 1083 -60.84 -12.53 98.93
N ASP A 1084 -59.86 -13.36 99.27
CA ASP A 1084 -59.45 -14.52 98.46
C ASP A 1084 -58.60 -15.45 99.32
N GLN A 1085 -59.24 -16.01 100.36
CA GLN A 1085 -58.94 -17.38 100.78
C GLN A 1085 -60.27 -18.11 100.95
N GLN A 1086 -60.54 -18.96 99.98
CA GLN A 1086 -61.57 -19.97 100.05
C GLN A 1086 -61.12 -21.03 101.07
N GLY A 1087 -61.73 -21.04 102.26
CA GLY A 1087 -61.75 -22.21 103.15
C GLY A 1087 -61.41 -21.96 104.63
N ASN A 1088 -62.43 -22.11 105.48
CA ASN A 1088 -62.42 -22.40 106.92
C ASN A 1088 -62.11 -21.31 107.96
N SER A 1089 -63.14 -21.02 108.76
CA SER A 1089 -63.15 -20.93 110.23
C SER A 1089 -62.13 -20.03 110.94
N ARG A 1090 -62.68 -19.01 111.61
CA ARG A 1090 -62.06 -18.03 112.53
C ARG A 1090 -61.21 -16.99 111.78
N CYS A 1091 -61.19 -15.72 112.19
CA CYS A 1091 -61.03 -15.35 113.57
C CYS A 1091 -61.02 -13.82 113.73
N THR A 1092 -61.52 -13.37 114.85
CA THR A 1092 -61.13 -12.16 115.60
C THR A 1092 -59.62 -11.88 115.72
N THR A 1093 -58.71 -12.63 115.07
CA THR A 1093 -57.25 -12.43 115.17
C THR A 1093 -56.76 -11.17 114.48
N ASP A 1094 -57.35 -10.70 113.39
CA ASP A 1094 -56.80 -9.51 112.70
C ASP A 1094 -57.11 -8.20 113.45
N LYS A 1095 -58.30 -8.09 114.06
CA LYS A 1095 -58.63 -6.97 114.94
C LYS A 1095 -57.72 -6.93 116.17
N GLN A 1096 -57.49 -8.09 116.79
CA GLN A 1096 -56.62 -8.17 117.96
C GLN A 1096 -55.15 -7.92 117.61
N LYS A 1097 -54.66 -8.39 116.44
CA LYS A 1097 -53.31 -8.07 115.95
C LYS A 1097 -53.12 -6.58 115.69
N ILE A 1098 -54.11 -5.91 115.08
CA ILE A 1098 -54.08 -4.46 114.85
C ILE A 1098 -54.10 -3.72 116.19
N PHE A 1099 -54.92 -4.15 117.14
CA PHE A 1099 -54.92 -3.58 118.51
C PHE A 1099 -53.57 -3.78 119.21
N ASP A 1100 -52.97 -4.96 119.12
CA ASP A 1100 -51.66 -5.26 119.70
C ASP A 1100 -50.52 -4.49 119.00
N GLU A 1101 -50.60 -4.27 117.68
CA GLU A 1101 -49.64 -3.48 116.90
C GLU A 1101 -49.75 -1.98 117.24
N ILE A 1102 -50.97 -1.46 117.35
CA ILE A 1102 -51.24 -0.09 117.79
C ILE A 1102 -50.78 0.11 119.23
N SER A 1103 -51.08 -0.82 120.14
CA SER A 1103 -50.59 -0.81 121.52
C SER A 1103 -49.06 -0.79 121.55
N ARG A 1104 -48.39 -1.64 120.76
CA ARG A 1104 -46.92 -1.67 120.67
C ARG A 1104 -46.36 -0.36 120.11
N THR A 1105 -46.98 0.19 119.07
CA THR A 1105 -46.57 1.46 118.45
C THR A 1105 -46.73 2.62 119.43
N LEU A 1106 -47.82 2.66 120.21
CA LEU A 1106 -48.05 3.65 121.25
C LEU A 1106 -47.09 3.48 122.44
N GLU A 1107 -46.80 2.25 122.86
CA GLU A 1107 -45.78 1.95 123.88
C GLU A 1107 -44.37 2.39 123.44
N GLU A 1108 -44.01 2.16 122.18
CA GLU A 1108 -42.77 2.67 121.58
C GLU A 1108 -42.77 4.20 121.50
N ALA A 1109 -43.88 4.81 121.09
CA ALA A 1109 -44.04 6.27 121.07
C ALA A 1109 -43.91 6.88 122.48
N TRP A 1110 -44.35 6.19 123.52
CA TRP A 1110 -44.19 6.64 124.91
C TRP A 1110 -42.74 6.68 125.40
N ARG A 1111 -41.82 6.01 124.70
CA ARG A 1111 -40.37 6.10 124.95
C ARG A 1111 -39.72 7.31 124.25
N LEU A 1112 -40.42 7.94 123.32
CA LEU A 1112 -39.95 9.12 122.60
C LEU A 1112 -40.27 10.42 123.38
N PRO A 1113 -39.52 11.51 123.11
CA PRO A 1113 -39.85 12.87 123.55
C PRO A 1113 -41.30 13.26 123.21
N GLU A 1114 -41.87 14.19 123.98
CA GLU A 1114 -43.31 14.51 123.93
C GLU A 1114 -43.78 15.05 122.58
N ASP A 1115 -42.96 15.87 121.92
CA ASP A 1115 -43.17 16.42 120.58
C ASP A 1115 -43.25 15.31 119.52
N LYS A 1116 -42.30 14.38 119.54
CA LYS A 1116 -42.29 13.21 118.63
C LYS A 1116 -43.45 12.26 118.92
N ARG A 1117 -43.75 12.04 120.20
CA ARG A 1117 -44.88 11.23 120.64
C ARG A 1117 -46.21 11.81 120.15
N ARG A 1118 -46.41 13.13 120.26
CA ARG A 1118 -47.58 13.84 119.72
C ARG A 1118 -47.71 13.61 118.22
N ASN A 1119 -46.61 13.67 117.47
CA ASN A 1119 -46.63 13.42 116.03
C ASN A 1119 -47.00 11.96 115.69
N VAL A 1120 -46.48 10.98 116.43
CA VAL A 1120 -46.84 9.56 116.23
C VAL A 1120 -48.32 9.30 116.54
N ILE A 1121 -48.82 9.86 117.64
CA ILE A 1121 -50.23 9.76 118.02
C ILE A 1121 -51.11 10.44 116.96
N LYS A 1122 -50.73 11.64 116.48
CA LYS A 1122 -51.43 12.34 115.39
C LYS A 1122 -51.56 11.44 114.17
N ARG A 1123 -50.47 10.81 113.73
CA ARG A 1123 -50.48 9.93 112.55
C ARG A 1123 -51.40 8.71 112.74
N LEU A 1124 -51.32 8.02 113.87
CA LEU A 1124 -52.23 6.91 114.19
C LEU A 1124 -53.69 7.36 114.25
N PHE A 1125 -53.94 8.53 114.84
CA PHE A 1125 -55.26 9.15 114.91
C PHE A 1125 -55.80 9.49 113.52
N LEU A 1126 -54.98 10.09 112.65
CA LEU A 1126 -55.34 10.42 111.26
C LEU A 1126 -55.40 9.20 110.34
N GLN A 1127 -54.77 8.07 110.69
CA GLN A 1127 -54.85 6.82 109.94
C GLN A 1127 -56.18 6.10 110.19
N TRP A 1128 -56.57 5.99 111.48
CA TRP A 1128 -57.71 5.19 111.92
C TRP A 1128 -58.97 6.01 112.23
N HIS A 1129 -59.00 7.32 111.91
CA HIS A 1129 -60.18 8.14 112.12
C HIS A 1129 -61.38 7.59 111.32
N PRO A 1130 -62.57 7.40 111.94
CA PRO A 1130 -63.75 6.86 111.25
C PRO A 1130 -64.14 7.67 110.02
N ASP A 1131 -64.19 9.00 110.15
CA ASP A 1131 -64.57 9.92 109.05
C ASP A 1131 -63.63 9.86 107.83
N LYS A 1132 -62.41 9.29 107.93
CA LYS A 1132 -61.47 9.18 106.81
C LYS A 1132 -61.57 7.85 106.06
N ASN A 1133 -62.19 6.83 106.65
CA ASN A 1133 -62.25 5.47 106.12
C ASN A 1133 -63.71 5.04 105.86
N PRO A 1134 -64.40 5.63 104.87
CA PRO A 1134 -65.79 5.28 104.55
C PRO A 1134 -65.91 3.82 104.07
N GLY A 1135 -66.86 3.07 104.63
CA GLY A 1135 -67.10 1.64 104.37
C GLY A 1135 -66.49 0.66 105.40
N ASN A 1136 -65.76 1.15 106.40
CA ASN A 1136 -65.23 0.34 107.51
C ASN A 1136 -65.35 1.08 108.87
N GLU A 1137 -66.42 1.87 109.02
CA GLU A 1137 -66.60 2.84 110.10
C GLU A 1137 -66.69 2.18 111.48
N GLU A 1138 -67.40 1.06 111.63
CA GLU A 1138 -67.49 0.33 112.90
C GLU A 1138 -66.12 -0.17 113.36
N PHE A 1139 -65.35 -0.79 112.46
CA PHE A 1139 -64.02 -1.29 112.77
C PHE A 1139 -63.05 -0.16 113.13
N CYS A 1140 -63.03 0.92 112.35
CA CYS A 1140 -62.17 2.08 112.62
C CYS A 1140 -62.60 2.79 113.91
N THR A 1141 -63.90 2.83 114.23
CA THR A 1141 -64.40 3.39 115.50
C THR A 1141 -63.89 2.57 116.68
N ASP A 1142 -63.89 1.24 116.58
CA ASP A 1142 -63.35 0.36 117.61
C ASP A 1142 -61.81 0.49 117.76
N VAL A 1143 -61.08 0.59 116.64
CA VAL A 1143 -59.63 0.87 116.64
C VAL A 1143 -59.33 2.23 117.24
N PHE A 1144 -60.11 3.25 116.90
CA PHE A 1144 -59.95 4.60 117.39
C PHE A 1144 -60.27 4.71 118.89
N GLN A 1145 -61.27 3.96 119.37
CA GLN A 1145 -61.56 3.86 120.80
C GLN A 1145 -60.44 3.09 121.53
N HIS A 1146 -59.87 2.04 120.91
CA HIS A 1146 -58.69 1.35 121.45
C HIS A 1146 -57.49 2.29 121.56
N ILE A 1147 -57.19 3.10 120.54
CA ILE A 1147 -56.13 4.14 120.59
C ILE A 1147 -56.34 5.10 121.76
N LYS A 1148 -57.56 5.61 121.94
CA LYS A 1148 -57.89 6.54 123.05
C LYS A 1148 -57.72 5.87 124.42
N ASN A 1149 -58.28 4.68 124.59
CA ASN A 1149 -58.18 3.92 125.84
C ASN A 1149 -56.71 3.58 126.17
N GLU A 1150 -55.90 3.27 125.15
CA GLU A 1150 -54.50 2.93 125.32
C GLU A 1150 -53.63 4.15 125.66
N ILE A 1151 -53.91 5.29 125.05
CA ILE A 1151 -53.32 6.58 125.44
C ILE A 1151 -53.63 6.88 126.91
N GLU A 1152 -54.88 6.74 127.33
CA GLU A 1152 -55.27 6.91 128.73
C GLU A 1152 -54.56 5.92 129.66
N ARG A 1153 -54.36 4.66 129.23
CA ARG A 1153 -53.60 3.65 129.99
C ARG A 1153 -52.14 4.07 130.18
N LEU A 1154 -51.51 4.60 129.14
CA LEU A 1154 -50.12 5.03 129.16
C LEU A 1154 -49.91 6.36 129.92
N GLU A 1155 -50.88 7.29 129.89
CA GLU A 1155 -50.88 8.50 130.73
C GLU A 1155 -50.97 8.15 132.23
N ARG A 1156 -51.71 7.10 132.60
CA ARG A 1156 -51.93 6.69 134.00
C ARG A 1156 -50.82 5.79 134.59
N GLY A 1157 -49.71 5.54 133.88
CA GLY A 1157 -48.54 4.84 134.43
C GLY A 1157 -48.48 3.32 134.27
N GLY A 1158 -49.18 2.74 133.29
CA GLY A 1158 -48.76 1.48 132.66
C GLY A 1158 -48.71 0.19 133.50
N SER A 1159 -49.72 -0.15 134.32
CA SER A 1159 -49.83 -1.49 134.91
C SER A 1159 -51.28 -2.02 135.01
N GLN A 1160 -51.50 -3.21 134.43
CA GLN A 1160 -52.71 -4.06 134.30
C GLN A 1160 -53.72 -3.77 133.16
N ARG A 1161 -53.85 -4.75 132.24
CA ARG A 1161 -54.96 -4.88 131.26
C ARG A 1161 -56.24 -5.28 132.00
N PRO A 1162 -57.35 -4.53 131.96
CA PRO A 1162 -58.63 -4.98 132.51
C PRO A 1162 -59.43 -5.80 131.48
N GLN A 1163 -59.78 -7.04 131.84
CA GLN A 1163 -60.88 -7.79 131.24
C GLN A 1163 -62.22 -7.27 131.78
N SER A 1164 -63.24 -7.28 130.91
CA SER A 1164 -64.67 -7.01 131.18
C SER A 1164 -65.09 -5.53 131.13
N TRP A 1165 -65.91 -5.21 130.13
CA TRP A 1165 -66.51 -3.90 129.90
C TRP A 1165 -67.90 -3.85 130.57
N SER A 1166 -68.13 -2.86 131.42
CA SER A 1166 -69.44 -2.42 131.89
C SER A 1166 -69.46 -0.90 131.93
N SER A 1167 -70.49 -0.32 131.32
CA SER A 1167 -70.81 1.11 131.29
C SER A 1167 -70.72 1.78 132.67
N ASP A 1168 -69.98 2.88 132.73
CA ASP A 1168 -70.32 4.14 133.42
C ASP A 1168 -69.06 4.93 133.80
N ARG A 1169 -68.52 5.70 132.84
CA ARG A 1169 -67.71 6.92 133.05
C ARG A 1169 -67.28 7.51 131.71
N TRP A 1170 -68.06 8.45 131.17
CA TRP A 1170 -67.68 9.27 130.02
C TRP A 1170 -67.51 10.71 130.48
N ASN A 1171 -66.45 11.01 131.23
CA ASN A 1171 -65.91 12.38 131.43
C ASN A 1171 -64.64 12.36 132.30
N CYS A 1172 -63.53 11.87 131.72
CA CYS A 1172 -62.17 12.18 132.17
C CYS A 1172 -61.36 12.50 130.92
N GLN A 1173 -61.12 13.78 130.66
CA GLN A 1173 -60.41 14.26 129.48
C GLN A 1173 -58.90 14.14 129.76
N GLY A 1174 -58.25 13.14 129.16
CA GLY A 1174 -56.79 12.98 129.20
C GLY A 1174 -56.05 14.15 128.53
N SER A 1175 -54.73 14.27 128.73
CA SER A 1175 -53.92 15.40 128.25
C SER A 1175 -53.96 15.53 126.72
N TYR A 1176 -54.13 14.40 126.01
CA TYR A 1176 -54.29 14.40 124.54
C TYR A 1176 -55.71 14.74 124.05
N GLY A 1177 -56.70 14.83 124.94
CA GLY A 1177 -58.10 15.09 124.59
C GLY A 1177 -58.34 16.41 123.85
N ALA A 1178 -57.52 17.43 124.12
CA ALA A 1178 -57.59 18.73 123.43
C ALA A 1178 -57.18 18.64 121.94
N PHE A 1179 -56.30 17.70 121.58
CA PHE A 1179 -55.80 17.53 120.20
C PHE A 1179 -56.78 16.81 119.29
N TYR A 1180 -57.63 15.94 119.85
CA TYR A 1180 -58.57 15.12 119.08
C TYR A 1180 -59.53 15.95 118.23
N GLY A 1181 -59.91 17.14 118.69
CA GLY A 1181 -60.76 18.07 117.93
C GLY A 1181 -60.07 18.60 116.67
N PHE A 1182 -58.83 19.05 116.79
CA PHE A 1182 -58.03 19.57 115.67
C PHE A 1182 -57.77 18.48 114.62
N TRP A 1183 -57.33 17.30 115.06
CA TRP A 1183 -57.05 16.20 114.15
C TRP A 1183 -58.32 15.60 113.54
N GLY A 1184 -59.44 15.60 114.26
CA GLY A 1184 -60.74 15.14 113.72
C GLY A 1184 -61.26 16.07 112.62
N THR A 1185 -61.14 17.38 112.79
CA THR A 1185 -61.48 18.35 111.73
C THR A 1185 -60.57 18.20 110.51
N ARG A 1186 -59.28 17.95 110.71
CA ARG A 1186 -58.33 17.68 109.61
C ARG A 1186 -58.65 16.37 108.88
N ALA A 1187 -59.00 15.31 109.60
CA ALA A 1187 -59.42 14.03 109.01
C ALA A 1187 -60.66 14.17 108.12
N ARG A 1188 -61.67 14.93 108.56
CA ARG A 1188 -62.86 15.25 107.75
C ARG A 1188 -62.52 16.03 106.48
N ARG A 1189 -61.62 17.02 106.58
CA ARG A 1189 -61.17 17.81 105.43
C ARG A 1189 -60.45 16.94 104.39
N TYR A 1190 -59.56 16.05 104.84
CA TYR A 1190 -58.88 15.09 103.96
C TYR A 1190 -59.85 14.10 103.29
N ASN A 1191 -60.92 13.68 103.98
CA ASN A 1191 -61.96 12.86 103.37
C ASN A 1191 -62.70 13.63 102.26
N SER A 1192 -63.12 14.87 102.52
CA SER A 1192 -63.78 15.73 101.52
C SER A 1192 -62.92 15.94 100.27
N GLN A 1193 -61.63 16.25 100.47
CA GLN A 1193 -60.67 16.43 99.35
C GLN A 1193 -60.44 15.13 98.58
N ARG A 1194 -60.32 13.99 99.28
CA ARG A 1194 -60.25 12.66 98.63
C ARG A 1194 -61.49 12.37 97.79
N GLN A 1195 -62.67 12.68 98.31
CA GLN A 1195 -63.93 12.43 97.61
C GLN A 1195 -64.06 13.32 96.36
N GLU A 1196 -63.73 14.62 96.46
CA GLU A 1196 -63.69 15.52 95.29
C GLU A 1196 -62.66 15.07 94.24
N TYR A 1197 -61.46 14.69 94.68
CA TYR A 1197 -60.43 14.18 93.78
C TYR A 1197 -60.84 12.87 93.11
N ARG A 1198 -61.46 11.96 93.87
CA ARG A 1198 -62.05 10.70 93.37
C ARG A 1198 -63.15 10.97 92.34
N ASP A 1199 -64.08 11.85 92.64
CA ASP A 1199 -65.20 12.21 91.75
C ASP A 1199 -64.72 12.96 90.50
N SER A 1200 -63.66 13.76 90.61
CA SER A 1200 -63.01 14.41 89.47
C SER A 1200 -62.29 13.41 88.57
N TYR A 1201 -61.55 12.47 89.16
CA TYR A 1201 -60.86 11.41 88.44
C TYR A 1201 -61.83 10.47 87.73
N PHE A 1202 -62.89 9.99 88.40
CA PHE A 1202 -63.92 9.15 87.78
C PHE A 1202 -64.70 9.90 86.69
N ARG A 1203 -64.93 11.21 86.83
CA ARG A 1203 -65.55 12.03 85.78
C ARG A 1203 -64.68 12.17 84.52
N HIS A 1204 -63.36 12.27 84.67
CA HIS A 1204 -62.46 12.47 83.54
C HIS A 1204 -61.99 11.16 82.87
N TYR A 1205 -61.89 10.06 83.62
CA TYR A 1205 -61.27 8.82 83.13
C TYR A 1205 -62.16 7.56 83.22
N GLY A 1206 -63.38 7.65 83.76
CA GLY A 1206 -64.34 6.54 83.82
C GLY A 1206 -64.10 5.49 84.92
N SER A 1207 -65.06 4.57 85.11
CA SER A 1207 -64.96 3.48 86.10
C SER A 1207 -64.01 2.38 85.59
N CYS A 1208 -62.97 2.05 86.36
CA CYS A 1208 -62.00 1.01 85.98
C CYS A 1208 -62.62 -0.40 86.06
N GLY A 1209 -62.97 -0.97 84.90
CA GLY A 1209 -63.11 -2.41 84.70
C GLY A 1209 -61.75 -3.06 84.43
N HIS A 1210 -61.55 -4.26 84.97
CA HIS A 1210 -60.30 -5.02 85.02
C HIS A 1210 -59.54 -5.16 83.69
N GLY A 1211 -58.26 -4.79 83.69
CA GLY A 1211 -57.28 -5.34 82.75
C GLY A 1211 -56.18 -4.37 82.33
N THR A 1212 -54.95 -4.67 82.76
CA THR A 1212 -53.64 -4.14 82.32
C THR A 1212 -53.06 -2.89 82.99
N ARG A 1213 -51.77 -3.05 83.31
CA ARG A 1213 -50.91 -2.31 84.24
C ARG A 1213 -50.73 -0.84 83.86
N SER A 1214 -51.17 0.01 84.79
CA SER A 1214 -50.65 1.34 85.10
C SER A 1214 -49.11 1.40 85.01
N TRP A 1215 -48.58 2.30 84.18
CA TRP A 1215 -47.74 3.39 84.71
C TRP A 1215 -48.24 4.70 84.12
N TYR A 1216 -49.00 5.40 84.96
CA TYR A 1216 -49.56 6.72 84.75
C TYR A 1216 -48.50 7.82 84.95
N VAL A 1217 -48.54 8.83 84.09
CA VAL A 1217 -48.24 10.23 84.46
C VAL A 1217 -49.52 11.02 84.14
N PRO A 1218 -50.25 11.54 85.15
CA PRO A 1218 -51.34 12.49 84.93
C PRO A 1218 -50.83 13.92 84.62
N PRO A 1219 -51.67 14.80 84.03
CA PRO A 1219 -51.28 16.10 83.50
C PRO A 1219 -50.84 17.12 84.57
N SER A 1220 -49.82 17.89 84.21
CA SER A 1220 -49.30 19.17 84.78
C SER A 1220 -49.92 19.69 86.09
N PHE A 1221 -49.10 19.72 87.15
CA PHE A 1221 -49.36 20.46 88.39
C PHE A 1221 -48.87 21.92 88.25
N CYS A 1222 -49.80 22.84 88.03
CA CYS A 1222 -49.64 24.30 88.05
C CYS A 1222 -50.96 24.85 88.66
N THR A 1223 -51.08 25.76 89.62
CA THR A 1223 -50.25 26.89 90.06
C THR A 1223 -50.65 27.33 91.48
N THR A 1224 -49.71 27.98 92.18
CA THR A 1224 -49.88 29.01 93.24
C THR A 1224 -50.47 28.62 94.62
N ASN A 1225 -49.65 28.85 95.66
CA ASN A 1225 -50.08 29.13 97.03
C ASN A 1225 -50.23 30.66 97.17
N PRO A 1226 -51.37 31.21 97.65
CA PRO A 1226 -51.53 32.65 97.79
C PRO A 1226 -50.82 33.16 99.05
N HIS A 1227 -49.81 34.01 98.88
CA HIS A 1227 -49.33 34.87 99.96
C HIS A 1227 -50.24 36.10 100.09
N HIS A 1228 -50.62 36.42 101.33
CA HIS A 1228 -51.45 37.56 101.71
C HIS A 1228 -50.77 38.91 101.40
N GLU A 1229 -51.38 39.74 100.56
CA GLU A 1229 -51.13 41.19 100.50
C GLU A 1229 -52.16 41.94 101.36
N ARG A 1230 -51.68 42.88 102.19
CA ARG A 1230 -52.53 43.92 102.80
C ARG A 1230 -52.63 45.09 101.83
N GLN A 1231 -53.88 45.47 101.56
CA GLN A 1231 -54.32 46.62 100.77
C GLN A 1231 -53.83 47.95 101.36
N ASP A 1232 -53.62 48.95 100.49
CA ASP A 1232 -54.31 50.23 100.64
C ASP A 1232 -54.37 51.01 99.32
N ALA A 1233 -55.51 51.70 99.16
CA ALA A 1233 -56.01 52.36 97.96
C ALA A 1233 -55.52 53.81 97.82
N GLY A 1234 -55.62 54.39 96.61
CA GLY A 1234 -55.62 55.86 96.48
C GLY A 1234 -55.31 56.44 95.09
N SER A 1235 -56.36 56.64 94.29
CA SER A 1235 -56.68 57.81 93.46
C SER A 1235 -55.62 58.72 92.78
N ASP A 1236 -55.97 59.06 91.53
CA ASP A 1236 -55.96 60.40 90.90
C ASP A 1236 -54.87 60.82 89.87
N LYS A 1237 -55.38 61.02 88.65
CA LYS A 1237 -55.27 62.18 87.73
C LYS A 1237 -53.92 62.83 87.35
N LEU A 1238 -53.80 62.98 86.02
CA LEU A 1238 -53.26 64.12 85.23
C LEU A 1238 -51.74 64.41 85.20
N LYS A 1239 -51.17 64.24 83.99
CA LYS A 1239 -50.26 65.10 83.18
C LYS A 1239 -49.71 66.42 83.82
N PRO A 1240 -48.69 67.10 83.23
CA PRO A 1240 -47.54 66.69 82.38
C PRO A 1240 -46.24 67.52 82.69
N THR A 1241 -45.24 67.44 81.79
CA THR A 1241 -44.22 68.48 81.44
C THR A 1241 -43.18 68.92 82.48
N TRP A 1242 -41.88 68.82 82.15
CA TRP A 1242 -41.11 69.90 81.50
C TRP A 1242 -39.68 69.44 81.12
N GLN A 1243 -39.32 69.69 79.86
CA GLN A 1243 -37.97 69.87 79.33
C GLN A 1243 -37.30 71.11 79.93
N LEU A 1244 -35.97 71.23 79.75
CA LEU A 1244 -35.12 72.42 79.49
C LEU A 1244 -33.79 72.30 80.29
N LEU A 1245 -32.58 72.47 79.74
CA LEU A 1245 -32.05 73.51 78.85
C LEU A 1245 -30.74 73.01 78.14
N ILE A 1246 -30.57 73.24 76.82
CA ILE A 1246 -29.75 74.28 76.14
C ILE A 1246 -28.23 73.92 76.10
N THR A 1247 -27.47 73.89 74.98
CA THR A 1247 -27.16 74.91 73.93
C THR A 1247 -26.34 74.19 72.81
N THR A 1248 -26.76 74.09 71.53
CA THR A 1248 -26.48 74.92 70.32
C THR A 1248 -25.02 75.12 69.84
N PHE A 1249 -24.67 74.69 68.61
CA PHE A 1249 -24.58 75.50 67.36
C PHE A 1249 -24.17 74.66 66.12
N LEU A 1250 -24.73 75.03 64.96
CA LEU A 1250 -24.66 74.51 63.56
C LEU A 1250 -23.26 74.57 62.89
N PRO A 1251 -23.05 74.08 61.63
CA PRO A 1251 -23.96 73.36 60.73
C PRO A 1251 -23.62 71.87 60.50
#